data_AF-A0A800CH98-F1
#
_entry.id   AF-A0A800CH98-F1
#
_cell.length_a   1.000
_cell.length_b   1.000
_cell.length_c   1.000
_cell.angle_alpha   90.00
_cell.angle_beta   90.00
_cell.angle_gamma   90.00
#
_symmetry.space_group_name_H-M   'P 1'
#
loop_
_entity.id
_entity.type
_entity.pdbx_description
1 polymer ?
#
loop_
_entity_poly.entity_id
_entity_poly.type
_entity_poly.pdbx_seq_one_letter_code
_entity_poly.pdbx_strand_id
1 'polypeptide(L)'
;MAKKKSTYLTDYWTTDDALKFSDFRPALEQILQTAETPLTVGVFGPWGSGKTSLMRMLRDKIESDGLDAQRTVWFTAWKYDQHEALWRAFILRVLDALYPREPGEGPREERAILTEPNENQKKLVQLLDKLEESVYQDVAWEELGPRSIRWWQLLSSTGKAGTEVAATVASGGLYPQIKKMLGGDDSPVDDIQKAAEAISRETKTRQRRQLFHMEQFEEMFREAVRLIGDGQGRLIIFVDDLDRCLPEKAIEVLEAIKLFLEVPGTVFVLGMDREVIQRGIEARYGGYFRQQIDDRRELPIRGDTYLQKIVQIPFHLPALALADLDDFIGSLDKSLNEMTRQVFARGLFPNPRTVKRALNIFRLLQTIAATRQADIAGPLLAKTVIIQTQYPPLYQQWRQYPTLIQTLEEEYTRRPTTEHELVRGRVARPQPVKEADEDAAAEEKRSGGLLDEYLEKREKYALLAQLLTYPLPEEAEKMAGPTRFAGLTREQMNAYLRLAGAVESDPALVDVPGEILDDLLSGDLAKIQDAAARIEDEAVRGETRQQMPTTMQNPQQPVAARVSAGNALAHLGDPRFREDAWFLPDEPLLGFVEIPAGPFWMGSDKAQDPQAEGNEIPQHQLDLPAFYIARYPVTVAQFRAFVDQGGYELETERGLHGGENHPVVYVSWRDALAYCQWLTERLRQWPDTPTALRELLQNGGCITLPSEAEWEKAARGHDKRIYPWGNDFDVDYANVKETGIGATSPVGAFPGGVSPFGLLDMSGNVWEWTRSHYEEYPYVLDDGREDLTASDKVWRVLRGGSCYFDAATARCPRRNFIDLPYVRYNLIGFRVAVAPCLPLPSGSSDL
;
A
#
# COMPACT_ATOMS: atom_id res chain seq x y z
N MET A 1 -14.82 33.50 -29.09
CA MET A 1 -14.88 33.51 -27.61
C MET A 1 -13.61 32.86 -27.09
N ALA A 2 -12.71 33.61 -26.46
CA ALA A 2 -11.53 33.04 -25.82
C ALA A 2 -12.00 32.13 -24.67
N LYS A 3 -11.69 30.83 -24.72
CA LYS A 3 -11.94 29.90 -23.60
C LYS A 3 -11.32 30.52 -22.36
N LYS A 4 -12.13 30.91 -21.36
CA LYS A 4 -11.64 31.27 -20.02
C LYS A 4 -10.77 30.09 -19.56
N LYS A 5 -9.46 30.31 -19.40
CA LYS A 5 -8.56 29.28 -18.84
C LYS A 5 -9.13 28.86 -17.48
N SER A 6 -9.20 27.55 -17.24
CA SER A 6 -9.62 27.01 -15.94
C SER A 6 -8.78 27.63 -14.83
N THR A 7 -9.44 27.97 -13.72
CA THR A 7 -8.79 28.42 -12.48
C THR A 7 -8.08 27.30 -11.73
N TYR A 8 -8.10 26.05 -12.21
CA TYR A 8 -7.37 24.93 -11.60
C TYR A 8 -6.24 24.44 -12.49
N LEU A 9 -5.11 24.12 -11.87
CA LEU A 9 -3.91 23.60 -12.54
C LEU A 9 -4.10 22.13 -12.87
N THR A 10 -3.70 21.74 -14.07
CA THR A 10 -3.70 20.33 -14.45
C THR A 10 -2.37 19.66 -14.11
N ASP A 11 -2.44 18.39 -13.76
CA ASP A 11 -1.28 17.51 -13.56
C ASP A 11 -0.69 16.99 -14.88
N TYR A 12 -1.20 17.49 -16.02
CA TYR A 12 -0.62 17.23 -17.33
C TYR A 12 0.76 17.89 -17.45
N TRP A 13 1.60 17.26 -18.27
CA TRP A 13 2.88 17.78 -18.73
C TRP A 13 2.69 19.11 -19.48
N THR A 14 3.77 19.86 -19.63
CA THR A 14 3.79 21.13 -20.37
C THR A 14 5.09 21.25 -21.15
N THR A 15 5.06 21.97 -22.26
CA THR A 15 6.23 22.38 -23.03
C THR A 15 6.69 23.81 -22.69
N ASP A 16 5.98 24.48 -21.77
CA ASP A 16 6.43 25.72 -21.15
C ASP A 16 7.59 25.44 -20.18
N ASP A 17 8.68 26.19 -20.33
CA ASP A 17 9.95 25.93 -19.67
C ASP A 17 10.05 26.61 -18.29
N ALA A 18 9.01 26.46 -17.49
CA ALA A 18 8.96 26.98 -16.12
C ALA A 18 9.93 26.25 -15.17
N LEU A 19 10.49 25.11 -15.59
CA LEU A 19 11.44 24.30 -14.82
C LEU A 19 12.90 24.49 -15.26
N LYS A 20 13.18 25.47 -16.14
CA LYS A 20 14.53 25.83 -16.61
C LYS A 20 15.30 24.66 -17.25
N PHE A 21 14.58 23.81 -17.98
CA PHE A 21 15.16 22.72 -18.76
C PHE A 21 16.02 23.23 -19.92
N SER A 22 15.87 24.48 -20.33
CA SER A 22 16.73 25.20 -21.28
C SER A 22 18.22 25.02 -21.04
N ASP A 23 18.64 24.80 -19.79
CA ASP A 23 20.05 24.72 -19.40
C ASP A 23 20.72 23.43 -19.90
N PHE A 24 19.95 22.36 -20.10
CA PHE A 24 20.48 21.05 -20.53
C PHE A 24 19.80 20.49 -21.77
N ARG A 25 18.60 20.99 -22.13
CA ARG A 25 17.87 20.58 -23.33
C ARG A 25 18.72 20.64 -24.61
N PRO A 26 19.49 21.70 -24.91
CA PRO A 26 20.31 21.76 -26.13
C PRO A 26 21.36 20.65 -26.23
N ALA A 27 21.95 20.24 -25.11
CA ALA A 27 22.93 19.15 -25.10
C ALA A 27 22.27 17.79 -25.37
N LEU A 28 21.10 17.54 -24.80
CA LEU A 28 20.31 16.33 -25.07
C LEU A 28 19.82 16.32 -26.52
N GLU A 29 19.35 17.43 -27.06
CA GLU A 29 18.97 17.57 -28.48
C GLU A 29 20.12 17.16 -29.40
N GLN A 30 21.31 17.72 -29.17
CA GLN A 30 22.49 17.41 -29.95
C GLN A 30 22.82 15.91 -29.89
N ILE A 31 22.80 15.30 -28.70
CA ILE A 31 23.03 13.85 -28.54
C ILE A 31 22.02 13.05 -29.38
N LEU A 32 20.73 13.36 -29.25
CA LEU A 32 19.68 12.62 -29.95
C LEU A 32 19.77 12.76 -31.47
N GLN A 33 20.25 13.90 -31.98
CA GLN A 33 20.36 14.17 -33.42
C GLN A 33 21.68 13.68 -34.05
N THR A 34 22.82 13.74 -33.33
CA THR A 34 24.14 13.55 -33.96
C THR A 34 24.97 12.40 -33.40
N ALA A 35 24.64 11.82 -32.24
CA ALA A 35 25.45 10.75 -31.65
C ALA A 35 25.45 9.47 -32.50
N GLU A 36 26.48 8.63 -32.37
CA GLU A 36 26.50 7.30 -32.99
C GLU A 36 25.35 6.43 -32.46
N THR A 37 24.79 5.60 -33.33
CA THR A 37 23.63 4.73 -33.04
C THR A 37 24.03 3.27 -33.19
N PRO A 38 23.41 2.33 -32.45
CA PRO A 38 22.26 2.50 -31.55
C PRO A 38 22.60 3.16 -30.21
N LEU A 39 21.67 3.96 -29.66
CA LEU A 39 21.88 4.70 -28.42
C LEU A 39 20.64 4.70 -27.52
N THR A 40 20.80 4.49 -26.21
CA THR A 40 19.75 4.69 -25.21
C THR A 40 20.15 5.76 -24.20
N VAL A 41 19.28 6.76 -24.08
CA VAL A 41 19.33 7.81 -23.06
C VAL A 41 18.25 7.52 -22.01
N GLY A 42 18.64 7.36 -20.75
CA GLY A 42 17.70 7.22 -19.64
C GLY A 42 17.48 8.57 -18.97
N VAL A 43 16.23 9.02 -18.90
CA VAL A 43 15.81 10.22 -18.16
C VAL A 43 15.27 9.78 -16.80
N PHE A 44 16.11 9.91 -15.78
CA PHE A 44 15.80 9.45 -14.43
C PHE A 44 15.31 10.58 -13.54
N GLY A 45 14.27 10.32 -12.74
CA GLY A 45 13.81 11.24 -11.71
C GLY A 45 12.59 10.71 -10.97
N PRO A 46 12.32 11.22 -9.75
CA PRO A 46 11.17 10.78 -8.97
C PRO A 46 9.85 11.11 -9.66
N TRP A 47 8.77 10.50 -9.18
CA TRP A 47 7.44 10.75 -9.73
C TRP A 47 7.04 12.23 -9.63
N GLY A 48 6.58 12.82 -10.73
CA GLY A 48 6.18 14.23 -10.79
C GLY A 48 7.30 15.25 -11.01
N SER A 49 8.56 14.82 -11.22
CA SER A 49 9.71 15.71 -11.39
C SER A 49 9.75 16.49 -12.73
N GLY A 50 9.00 16.05 -13.75
CA GLY A 50 8.95 16.70 -15.06
C GLY A 50 9.59 15.92 -16.22
N LYS A 51 9.93 14.63 -16.03
CA LYS A 51 10.49 13.73 -17.07
C LYS A 51 9.73 13.81 -18.41
N THR A 52 8.41 13.60 -18.38
CA THR A 52 7.53 13.67 -19.56
C THR A 52 7.58 15.04 -20.24
N SER A 53 7.63 16.14 -19.47
CA SER A 53 7.70 17.50 -20.01
C SER A 53 9.01 17.71 -20.79
N LEU A 54 10.15 17.32 -20.21
CA LEU A 54 11.44 17.37 -20.90
C LEU A 54 11.43 16.54 -22.18
N MET A 55 11.00 15.29 -22.11
CA MET A 55 10.97 14.39 -23.27
C MET A 55 10.09 14.94 -24.41
N ARG A 56 8.97 15.59 -24.08
CA ARG A 56 8.12 16.24 -25.08
C ARG A 56 8.75 17.50 -25.66
N MET A 57 9.41 18.33 -24.85
CA MET A 57 10.17 19.48 -25.37
C MET A 57 11.25 19.02 -26.37
N LEU A 58 11.97 17.94 -26.05
CA LEU A 58 12.98 17.36 -26.95
C LEU A 58 12.34 16.88 -28.26
N ARG A 59 11.26 16.11 -28.16
CA ARG A 59 10.54 15.60 -29.33
C ARG A 59 10.00 16.72 -30.22
N ASP A 60 9.29 17.67 -29.63
CA ASP A 60 8.64 18.77 -30.37
C ASP A 60 9.70 19.63 -31.07
N LYS A 61 10.88 19.81 -30.45
CA LYS A 61 12.01 20.48 -31.07
C LYS A 61 12.59 19.70 -32.26
N ILE A 62 12.86 18.40 -32.08
CA ILE A 62 13.31 17.50 -33.16
C ILE A 62 12.34 17.51 -34.34
N GLU A 63 11.04 17.42 -34.08
CA GLU A 63 10.00 17.47 -35.13
C GLU A 63 9.98 18.83 -35.83
N SER A 64 10.18 19.93 -35.10
CA SER A 64 10.22 21.29 -35.67
C SER A 64 11.44 21.57 -36.54
N ASP A 65 12.57 20.87 -36.31
CA ASP A 65 13.78 21.01 -37.12
C ASP A 65 13.60 20.41 -38.53
N GLY A 66 12.51 19.68 -38.78
CA GLY A 66 11.99 19.39 -40.12
C GLY A 66 12.87 18.48 -40.98
N LEU A 67 13.70 17.64 -40.36
CA LEU A 67 14.57 16.72 -41.08
C LEU A 67 13.76 15.50 -41.55
N ASP A 68 13.51 15.38 -42.85
CA ASP A 68 12.83 14.21 -43.47
C ASP A 68 13.48 12.87 -43.11
N ALA A 69 14.77 12.90 -42.74
CA ALA A 69 15.55 11.76 -42.27
C ALA A 69 15.35 11.43 -40.78
N GLN A 70 14.51 12.13 -40.03
CA GLN A 70 14.25 11.84 -38.61
C GLN A 70 12.79 11.45 -38.38
N ARG A 71 12.58 10.32 -37.69
CA ARG A 71 11.26 9.82 -37.30
C ARG A 71 11.19 9.72 -35.79
N THR A 72 10.15 10.29 -35.20
CA THR A 72 9.89 10.22 -33.75
C THR A 72 8.74 9.25 -33.46
N VAL A 73 8.88 8.49 -32.38
CA VAL A 73 7.83 7.60 -31.85
C VAL A 73 7.61 7.94 -30.39
N TRP A 74 6.35 8.01 -29.97
CA TRP A 74 5.99 8.14 -28.56
C TRP A 74 5.20 6.91 -28.12
N PHE A 75 5.69 6.23 -27.10
CA PHE A 75 5.05 5.11 -26.46
C PHE A 75 4.88 5.38 -24.97
N THR A 76 3.64 5.28 -24.48
CA THR A 76 3.32 5.41 -23.06
C THR A 76 2.97 4.03 -22.53
N ALA A 77 3.88 3.40 -21.81
CA ALA A 77 3.79 1.99 -21.44
C ALA A 77 2.53 1.67 -20.62
N TRP A 78 2.22 2.51 -19.63
CA TRP A 78 1.06 2.31 -18.74
C TRP A 78 -0.30 2.28 -19.46
N LYS A 79 -0.44 2.94 -20.62
CA LYS A 79 -1.72 2.92 -21.37
C LYS A 79 -2.09 1.54 -21.87
N TYR A 80 -1.12 0.63 -21.95
CA TYR A 80 -1.28 -0.69 -22.55
C TYR A 80 -1.11 -1.81 -21.50
N ASP A 81 -1.12 -1.48 -20.21
CA ASP A 81 -0.89 -2.43 -19.10
C ASP A 81 -1.96 -3.55 -19.02
N GLN A 82 -3.16 -3.32 -19.57
CA GLN A 82 -4.23 -4.32 -19.65
C GLN A 82 -4.12 -5.28 -20.84
N HIS A 83 -3.19 -5.06 -21.78
CA HIS A 83 -2.99 -5.99 -22.89
C HIS A 83 -2.21 -7.22 -22.43
N GLU A 84 -2.54 -8.39 -23.01
CA GLU A 84 -1.86 -9.67 -22.71
C GLU A 84 -0.34 -9.58 -22.89
N ALA A 85 0.14 -8.81 -23.88
CA ALA A 85 1.55 -8.61 -24.19
C ALA A 85 1.89 -7.12 -24.44
N LEU A 86 2.45 -6.44 -23.43
CA LEU A 86 2.80 -5.01 -23.52
C LEU A 86 3.91 -4.73 -24.56
N TRP A 87 4.86 -5.65 -24.68
CA TRP A 87 5.92 -5.59 -25.69
C TRP A 87 5.37 -5.62 -27.13
N ARG A 88 4.26 -6.33 -27.37
CA ARG A 88 3.64 -6.42 -28.70
C ARG A 88 3.09 -5.06 -29.13
N ALA A 89 2.36 -4.40 -28.24
CA ALA A 89 1.86 -3.04 -28.46
C ALA A 89 3.00 -2.05 -28.72
N PHE A 90 4.12 -2.19 -28.03
CA PHE A 90 5.32 -1.41 -28.25
C PHE A 90 5.91 -1.62 -29.66
N ILE A 91 6.14 -2.87 -30.08
CA ILE A 91 6.69 -3.17 -31.41
C ILE A 91 5.78 -2.63 -32.51
N LEU A 92 4.47 -2.90 -32.44
CA LEU A 92 3.50 -2.41 -33.42
C LEU A 92 3.53 -0.89 -33.52
N ARG A 93 3.61 -0.19 -32.38
CA ARG A 93 3.69 1.27 -32.38
C ARG A 93 4.96 1.81 -33.04
N VAL A 94 6.08 1.10 -32.87
CA VAL A 94 7.35 1.44 -33.53
C VAL A 94 7.22 1.22 -35.04
N LEU A 95 6.67 0.08 -35.48
CA LEU A 95 6.45 -0.23 -36.90
C LEU A 95 5.51 0.78 -37.57
N ASP A 96 4.41 1.15 -36.93
CA ASP A 96 3.46 2.15 -37.42
C ASP A 96 4.13 3.51 -37.69
N ALA A 97 5.12 3.87 -36.87
CA ALA A 97 5.82 5.14 -37.04
C ALA A 97 6.77 5.16 -38.24
N LEU A 98 7.16 3.98 -38.76
CA LEU A 98 7.99 3.84 -39.95
C LEU A 98 7.21 3.92 -41.25
N TYR A 99 5.88 3.80 -41.22
CA TYR A 99 5.08 3.95 -42.44
C TYR A 99 5.31 5.32 -43.08
N PRO A 100 5.49 5.38 -44.41
CA PRO A 100 5.84 6.62 -45.07
C PRO A 100 4.65 7.61 -45.05
N ARG A 101 4.98 8.91 -45.01
CA ARG A 101 4.04 10.04 -44.82
C ARG A 101 4.19 11.05 -45.95
N GLU A 102 3.16 11.86 -46.21
CA GLU A 102 3.29 12.99 -47.13
C GLU A 102 4.18 14.10 -46.54
N PRO A 103 4.93 14.85 -47.37
CA PRO A 103 5.80 15.93 -46.91
C PRO A 103 5.02 17.01 -46.15
N GLY A 104 5.46 17.34 -44.94
CA GLY A 104 4.82 18.34 -44.09
C GLY A 104 3.64 17.85 -43.24
N GLU A 105 3.27 16.57 -43.31
CA GLU A 105 2.27 15.98 -42.40
C GLU A 105 2.90 15.56 -41.06
N GLY A 106 2.31 16.03 -39.95
CA GLY A 106 2.68 15.61 -38.60
C GLY A 106 2.36 14.13 -38.31
N PRO A 107 2.78 13.60 -37.15
CA PRO A 107 2.50 12.21 -36.77
C PRO A 107 0.98 11.95 -36.67
N ARG A 108 0.47 11.02 -37.50
CA ARG A 108 -0.93 10.52 -37.43
C ARG A 108 -1.05 9.32 -36.49
N GLU A 109 -2.25 9.12 -35.95
CA GLU A 109 -2.64 7.87 -35.27
C GLU A 109 -3.07 6.78 -36.27
N GLU A 110 -3.37 7.13 -37.52
CA GLU A 110 -3.81 6.22 -38.58
C GLU A 110 -2.85 6.20 -39.78
N ARG A 111 -2.71 5.02 -40.42
CA ARG A 111 -1.85 4.80 -41.61
C ARG A 111 -2.38 5.61 -42.80
N ALA A 112 -1.58 6.54 -43.31
CA ALA A 112 -1.93 7.30 -44.52
C ALA A 112 -1.62 6.47 -45.78
N ILE A 113 -2.56 6.43 -46.73
CA ILE A 113 -2.33 5.84 -48.05
C ILE A 113 -1.62 6.91 -48.89
N LEU A 114 -0.35 6.66 -49.24
CA LEU A 114 0.37 7.54 -50.15
C LEU A 114 -0.28 7.53 -51.54
N THR A 115 -0.50 8.72 -52.10
CA THR A 115 -1.06 8.89 -53.44
C THR A 115 -0.11 8.40 -54.55
N GLU A 116 1.19 8.66 -54.43
CA GLU A 116 2.23 8.18 -55.37
C GLU A 116 3.53 7.77 -54.64
N PRO A 117 3.66 6.54 -54.12
CA PRO A 117 4.85 6.10 -53.40
C PRO A 117 6.04 5.83 -54.35
N ASN A 118 7.24 6.28 -53.96
CA ASN A 118 8.49 5.94 -54.64
C ASN A 118 8.90 4.47 -54.39
N GLU A 119 9.89 3.96 -55.14
CA GLU A 119 10.30 2.55 -55.04
C GLU A 119 10.83 2.15 -53.65
N ASN A 120 11.50 3.06 -52.93
CA ASN A 120 11.96 2.82 -51.57
C ASN A 120 10.78 2.76 -50.58
N GLN A 121 9.77 3.62 -50.75
CA GLN A 121 8.55 3.65 -49.95
C GLN A 121 7.70 2.38 -50.17
N LYS A 122 7.59 1.90 -51.42
CA LYS A 122 6.91 0.62 -51.71
C LYS A 122 7.62 -0.56 -51.04
N LYS A 123 8.95 -0.62 -51.13
CA LYS A 123 9.75 -1.66 -50.46
C LYS A 123 9.61 -1.59 -48.95
N LEU A 124 9.60 -0.39 -48.38
CA LEU A 124 9.42 -0.16 -46.95
C LEU A 124 8.06 -0.69 -46.48
N VAL A 125 6.96 -0.34 -47.17
CA VAL A 125 5.62 -0.86 -46.83
C VAL A 125 5.59 -2.39 -46.86
N GLN A 126 6.12 -3.01 -47.92
CA GLN A 126 6.20 -4.47 -48.01
C GLN A 126 7.02 -5.13 -46.89
N LEU A 127 8.07 -4.46 -46.41
CA LEU A 127 8.86 -4.94 -45.28
C LEU A 127 8.10 -4.78 -43.96
N LEU A 128 7.40 -3.67 -43.76
CA LEU A 128 6.61 -3.40 -42.56
C LEU A 128 5.42 -4.37 -42.44
N ASP A 129 4.72 -4.67 -43.53
CA ASP A 129 3.64 -5.66 -43.56
C ASP A 129 4.16 -7.05 -43.13
N LYS A 130 5.32 -7.47 -43.65
CA LYS A 130 5.95 -8.74 -43.26
C LYS A 130 6.44 -8.75 -41.82
N LEU A 131 6.96 -7.63 -41.33
CA LEU A 131 7.36 -7.48 -39.93
C LEU A 131 6.13 -7.59 -39.02
N GLU A 132 5.04 -6.93 -39.37
CA GLU A 132 3.77 -7.01 -38.63
C GLU A 132 3.23 -8.44 -38.61
N GLU A 133 3.15 -9.11 -39.76
CA GLU A 133 2.77 -10.53 -39.84
C GLU A 133 3.63 -11.42 -38.94
N SER A 134 4.95 -11.16 -38.87
CA SER A 134 5.87 -11.93 -38.03
C SER A 134 5.62 -11.76 -36.52
N VAL A 135 5.04 -10.63 -36.09
CA VAL A 135 4.66 -10.37 -34.69
C VAL A 135 3.42 -11.19 -34.27
N TYR A 136 2.58 -11.58 -35.23
CA TYR A 136 1.34 -12.36 -35.01
C TYR A 136 1.49 -13.88 -35.24
N GLN A 137 2.66 -14.40 -35.63
CA GLN A 137 2.85 -15.85 -35.78
C GLN A 137 3.05 -16.55 -34.42
N ASP A 138 1.96 -17.17 -33.93
CA ASP A 138 1.69 -17.74 -32.59
C ASP A 138 2.57 -18.92 -32.09
N VAL A 139 3.86 -19.05 -32.42
CA VAL A 139 4.67 -20.18 -31.89
C VAL A 139 6.00 -19.78 -31.23
N ALA A 140 6.49 -18.55 -31.39
CA ALA A 140 7.82 -18.19 -30.89
C ALA A 140 7.84 -17.26 -29.67
N TRP A 141 6.86 -16.35 -29.53
CA TRP A 141 7.01 -15.23 -28.58
C TRP A 141 6.29 -15.41 -27.24
N GLU A 142 5.21 -16.19 -27.17
CA GLU A 142 4.52 -16.49 -25.90
C GLU A 142 5.36 -17.39 -24.97
N GLU A 143 6.25 -18.22 -25.52
CA GLU A 143 7.21 -19.01 -24.74
C GLU A 143 8.44 -18.20 -24.26
N LEU A 144 8.58 -16.92 -24.64
CA LEU A 144 9.67 -16.02 -24.20
C LEU A 144 9.36 -15.33 -22.86
N GLY A 145 8.23 -15.64 -22.23
CA GLY A 145 8.06 -15.46 -20.79
C GLY A 145 9.17 -16.19 -19.98
N PRO A 146 9.29 -15.93 -18.67
CA PRO A 146 10.53 -16.03 -17.87
C PRO A 146 11.26 -17.39 -17.80
N ARG A 147 10.79 -18.43 -18.49
CA ARG A 147 11.33 -19.80 -18.44
C ARG A 147 12.29 -20.17 -19.57
N SER A 148 12.35 -19.46 -20.70
CA SER A 148 13.15 -19.92 -21.86
C SER A 148 14.46 -19.16 -22.12
N ILE A 149 14.67 -18.01 -21.45
CA ILE A 149 15.83 -17.15 -21.68
C ILE A 149 16.85 -17.36 -20.52
N ARG A 150 17.74 -18.37 -20.67
CA ARG A 150 18.97 -18.54 -19.84
C ARG A 150 20.05 -17.48 -20.14
N TRP A 151 19.71 -16.19 -20.15
CA TRP A 151 20.61 -15.14 -20.65
C TRP A 151 21.48 -14.50 -19.57
N TRP A 152 21.23 -14.78 -18.29
CA TRP A 152 22.14 -14.40 -17.21
C TRP A 152 23.50 -15.13 -17.29
N GLN A 153 23.58 -16.26 -17.99
CA GLN A 153 24.84 -16.98 -18.27
C GLN A 153 25.70 -16.30 -19.35
N LEU A 154 25.11 -15.52 -20.24
CA LEU A 154 25.84 -14.73 -21.25
C LEU A 154 26.35 -13.39 -20.67
N LEU A 155 25.64 -12.87 -19.66
CA LEU A 155 25.96 -11.61 -19.00
C LEU A 155 27.17 -11.64 -18.06
N SER A 156 27.73 -12.81 -17.77
CA SER A 156 28.99 -13.00 -17.03
C SER A 156 30.22 -13.16 -17.94
N SER A 157 30.05 -13.09 -19.27
CA SER A 157 31.09 -13.53 -20.22
C SER A 157 32.15 -12.49 -20.63
N THR A 158 32.16 -11.29 -20.05
CA THR A 158 33.36 -10.43 -20.12
C THR A 158 34.35 -10.82 -19.01
N GLY A 159 34.96 -12.00 -19.14
CA GLY A 159 36.02 -12.47 -18.25
C GLY A 159 36.11 -13.98 -18.12
N LYS A 160 36.82 -14.65 -19.06
CA LYS A 160 37.40 -16.00 -18.95
C LYS A 160 36.63 -17.03 -18.08
N ALA A 161 35.45 -17.48 -18.52
CA ALA A 161 34.83 -18.71 -18.01
C ALA A 161 33.76 -19.24 -19.01
N GLY A 162 34.18 -19.52 -20.24
CA GLY A 162 33.28 -19.95 -21.33
C GLY A 162 33.10 -21.47 -21.47
N THR A 163 33.50 -22.30 -20.50
CA THR A 163 33.66 -23.74 -20.72
C THR A 163 32.67 -24.68 -20.03
N GLU A 164 31.78 -24.22 -19.13
CA GLU A 164 30.97 -25.16 -18.33
C GLU A 164 29.56 -25.47 -18.85
N VAL A 165 28.99 -24.68 -19.76
CA VAL A 165 27.58 -24.88 -20.17
C VAL A 165 27.40 -26.04 -21.16
N ALA A 166 28.46 -26.48 -21.84
CA ALA A 166 28.39 -27.61 -22.77
C ALA A 166 28.44 -29.00 -22.10
N ALA A 167 28.88 -29.11 -20.84
CA ALA A 167 29.19 -30.39 -20.22
C ALA A 167 27.96 -31.14 -19.69
N THR A 168 26.90 -30.45 -19.25
CA THR A 168 25.77 -31.10 -18.56
C THR A 168 24.83 -31.86 -19.48
N VAL A 169 24.85 -31.57 -20.79
CA VAL A 169 24.02 -32.29 -21.79
C VAL A 169 24.70 -33.57 -22.27
N ALA A 170 26.04 -33.67 -22.16
CA ALA A 170 26.80 -34.79 -22.69
C ALA A 170 26.82 -36.03 -21.77
N SER A 171 26.36 -35.93 -20.52
CA SER A 171 26.40 -37.04 -19.56
C SER A 171 25.04 -37.29 -18.89
N GLY A 172 24.12 -37.94 -19.62
CA GLY A 172 23.18 -38.93 -19.08
C GLY A 172 22.27 -38.58 -17.88
N GLY A 173 22.04 -37.31 -17.56
CA GLY A 173 21.40 -36.89 -16.29
C GLY A 173 19.90 -37.17 -16.14
N LEU A 174 19.17 -37.53 -17.20
CA LEU A 174 17.72 -37.81 -17.14
C LEU A 174 17.38 -39.30 -16.94
N TYR A 175 18.38 -40.18 -16.97
CA TYR A 175 18.21 -41.63 -16.86
C TYR A 175 17.42 -42.09 -15.62
N PRO A 176 17.60 -41.49 -14.42
CA PRO A 176 16.88 -41.93 -13.22
C PRO A 176 15.38 -41.54 -13.22
N GLN A 177 14.99 -40.48 -13.92
CA GLN A 177 13.63 -39.94 -13.89
C GLN A 177 12.70 -40.65 -14.88
N ILE A 178 13.19 -41.02 -16.06
CA ILE A 178 12.43 -41.79 -17.06
C ILE A 178 12.17 -43.21 -16.56
N LYS A 179 13.13 -43.81 -15.85
CA LYS A 179 13.00 -45.14 -15.22
C LYS A 179 11.89 -45.19 -14.16
N LYS A 180 11.53 -44.04 -13.57
CA LYS A 180 10.51 -43.92 -12.52
C LYS A 180 9.09 -43.72 -13.07
N MET A 181 8.96 -43.22 -14.31
CA MET A 181 7.67 -42.97 -14.96
C MET A 181 7.09 -44.20 -15.68
N LEU A 182 7.90 -45.17 -16.09
CA LEU A 182 7.46 -46.30 -16.91
C LEU A 182 7.16 -47.61 -16.13
N GLY A 183 7.21 -47.57 -14.80
CA GLY A 183 6.61 -48.59 -13.91
C GLY A 183 6.81 -50.06 -14.33
N GLY A 184 8.01 -50.61 -14.13
CA GLY A 184 8.25 -52.06 -14.22
C GLY A 184 9.70 -52.41 -14.56
N ASP A 185 10.26 -53.39 -13.86
CA ASP A 185 11.69 -53.78 -13.90
C ASP A 185 12.15 -54.49 -15.20
N ASP A 186 11.33 -54.58 -16.26
CA ASP A 186 11.61 -55.44 -17.43
C ASP A 186 11.44 -54.78 -18.83
N SER A 187 11.66 -53.46 -18.95
CA SER A 187 11.70 -52.83 -20.30
C SER A 187 13.12 -52.80 -20.88
N PRO A 188 13.36 -53.24 -22.14
CA PRO A 188 14.70 -53.24 -22.74
C PRO A 188 15.28 -51.82 -22.86
N VAL A 189 16.54 -51.66 -22.45
CA VAL A 189 17.29 -50.39 -22.37
C VAL A 189 17.32 -49.62 -23.70
N ASP A 190 17.20 -50.31 -24.84
CA ASP A 190 17.20 -49.72 -26.19
C ASP A 190 15.98 -48.83 -26.49
N ASP A 191 14.82 -49.09 -25.90
CA ASP A 191 13.59 -48.31 -26.17
C ASP A 191 13.56 -46.98 -25.39
N ILE A 192 14.20 -46.96 -24.22
CA ILE A 192 14.40 -45.76 -23.41
C ILE A 192 15.41 -44.81 -24.09
N GLN A 193 16.44 -45.36 -24.74
CA GLN A 193 17.47 -44.59 -25.44
C GLN A 193 16.93 -43.93 -26.72
N LYS A 194 16.06 -44.61 -27.47
CA LYS A 194 15.37 -44.03 -28.65
C LYS A 194 14.39 -42.92 -28.26
N ALA A 195 13.67 -43.07 -27.16
CA ALA A 195 12.75 -42.04 -26.65
C ALA A 195 13.50 -40.77 -26.19
N ALA A 196 14.63 -40.94 -25.51
CA ALA A 196 15.48 -39.82 -25.07
C ALA A 196 16.14 -39.08 -26.27
N GLU A 197 16.57 -39.80 -27.31
CA GLU A 197 17.10 -39.20 -28.54
C GLU A 197 16.05 -38.45 -29.35
N ALA A 198 14.81 -38.95 -29.39
CA ALA A 198 13.70 -38.27 -30.07
C ALA A 198 13.36 -36.94 -29.38
N ILE A 199 13.24 -36.93 -28.04
CA ILE A 199 12.96 -35.74 -27.24
C ILE A 199 14.10 -34.72 -27.35
N SER A 200 15.36 -35.16 -27.31
CA SER A 200 16.53 -34.28 -27.46
C SER A 200 16.65 -33.67 -28.87
N ARG A 201 16.31 -34.42 -29.94
CA ARG A 201 16.26 -33.89 -31.32
C ARG A 201 15.14 -32.87 -31.48
N GLU A 202 13.97 -33.10 -30.90
CA GLU A 202 12.83 -32.19 -30.97
C GLU A 202 13.11 -30.86 -30.24
N THR A 203 13.80 -30.92 -29.09
CA THR A 203 14.19 -29.75 -28.28
C THR A 203 15.28 -28.89 -28.95
N LYS A 204 16.28 -29.53 -29.59
CA LYS A 204 17.33 -28.84 -30.39
C LYS A 204 16.80 -28.17 -31.65
N THR A 205 15.77 -28.74 -32.27
CA THR A 205 15.17 -28.22 -33.51
C THR A 205 14.28 -27.01 -33.22
N ARG A 206 13.60 -27.00 -32.06
CA ARG A 206 12.76 -25.90 -31.57
C ARG A 206 13.58 -24.65 -31.22
N GLN A 207 14.71 -24.81 -30.52
CA GLN A 207 15.63 -23.70 -30.20
C GLN A 207 16.30 -23.08 -31.45
N ARG A 208 16.68 -23.91 -32.44
CA ARG A 208 17.26 -23.41 -33.70
C ARG A 208 16.27 -22.59 -34.53
N ARG A 209 14.99 -22.97 -34.54
CA ARG A 209 13.94 -22.18 -35.23
C ARG A 209 13.72 -20.84 -34.55
N GLN A 210 13.69 -20.78 -33.21
CA GLN A 210 13.48 -19.54 -32.45
C GLN A 210 14.59 -18.49 -32.66
N LEU A 211 15.88 -18.91 -32.69
CA LEU A 211 17.01 -18.01 -32.98
C LEU A 211 16.95 -17.42 -34.40
N PHE A 212 16.57 -18.24 -35.39
CA PHE A 212 16.46 -17.81 -36.79
C PHE A 212 15.38 -16.74 -37.02
N HIS A 213 14.28 -16.77 -36.28
CA HIS A 213 13.19 -15.79 -36.42
C HIS A 213 13.57 -14.40 -35.90
N MET A 214 14.40 -14.32 -34.85
CA MET A 214 14.80 -13.05 -34.25
C MET A 214 15.86 -12.33 -35.08
N GLU A 215 16.87 -13.07 -35.55
CA GLU A 215 17.87 -12.55 -36.50
C GLU A 215 17.20 -12.04 -37.79
N GLN A 216 16.20 -12.78 -38.29
CA GLN A 216 15.43 -12.37 -39.46
C GLN A 216 14.59 -11.10 -39.21
N PHE A 217 13.95 -10.98 -38.04
CA PHE A 217 13.21 -9.78 -37.65
C PHE A 217 14.15 -8.57 -37.56
N GLU A 218 15.29 -8.71 -36.88
CA GLU A 218 16.30 -7.65 -36.74
C GLU A 218 16.85 -7.21 -38.09
N GLU A 219 17.13 -8.14 -39.00
CA GLU A 219 17.63 -7.82 -40.35
C GLU A 219 16.58 -7.10 -41.19
N MET A 220 15.32 -7.55 -41.14
CA MET A 220 14.19 -6.88 -41.82
C MET A 220 13.93 -5.49 -41.25
N PHE A 221 13.98 -5.34 -39.92
CA PHE A 221 13.79 -4.05 -39.26
C PHE A 221 14.96 -3.11 -39.53
N ARG A 222 16.20 -3.60 -39.57
CA ARG A 222 17.38 -2.83 -39.96
C ARG A 222 17.24 -2.28 -41.38
N GLU A 223 16.77 -3.10 -42.32
CA GLU A 223 16.52 -2.63 -43.67
C GLU A 223 15.38 -1.61 -43.72
N ALA A 224 14.32 -1.80 -42.93
CA ALA A 224 13.25 -0.81 -42.82
C ALA A 224 13.74 0.55 -42.30
N VAL A 225 14.60 0.57 -41.26
CA VAL A 225 15.21 1.79 -40.73
C VAL A 225 16.16 2.42 -41.77
N ARG A 226 16.92 1.63 -42.52
CA ARG A 226 17.80 2.13 -43.60
C ARG A 226 17.02 2.82 -44.72
N LEU A 227 15.81 2.35 -45.03
CA LEU A 227 14.97 2.95 -46.07
C LEU A 227 14.32 4.28 -45.64
N ILE A 228 14.44 4.67 -44.36
CA ILE A 228 14.04 6.00 -43.88
C ILE A 228 15.10 7.01 -44.32
N GLY A 229 14.67 8.15 -44.88
CA GLY A 229 15.57 9.27 -45.19
C GLY A 229 16.74 8.92 -46.11
N ASP A 230 16.52 8.02 -47.08
CA ASP A 230 17.53 7.58 -48.06
C ASP A 230 18.86 7.08 -47.46
N GLY A 231 18.80 6.35 -46.34
CA GLY A 231 19.98 5.76 -45.69
C GLY A 231 20.66 6.65 -44.66
N GLN A 232 20.16 7.88 -44.45
CA GLN A 232 20.55 8.76 -43.33
C GLN A 232 19.49 8.82 -42.22
N GLY A 233 18.48 7.94 -42.31
CA GLY A 233 17.36 7.84 -41.40
C GLY A 233 17.77 7.60 -39.95
N ARG A 234 17.15 8.34 -39.03
CA ARG A 234 17.22 8.12 -37.58
C ARG A 234 15.83 7.98 -37.00
N LEU A 235 15.63 6.90 -36.25
CA LEU A 235 14.40 6.61 -35.52
C LEU A 235 14.61 6.89 -34.03
N ILE A 236 13.92 7.90 -33.50
CA ILE A 236 14.00 8.34 -32.10
C ILE A 236 12.73 7.90 -31.36
N ILE A 237 12.87 6.99 -30.41
CA ILE A 237 11.76 6.34 -29.72
C ILE A 237 11.72 6.81 -28.26
N PHE A 238 10.69 7.56 -27.93
CA PHE A 238 10.40 8.02 -26.57
C PHE A 238 9.49 7.00 -25.87
N VAL A 239 9.97 6.43 -24.77
CA VAL A 239 9.24 5.49 -23.92
C VAL A 239 9.01 6.12 -22.56
N ASP A 240 7.76 6.42 -22.22
CA ASP A 240 7.37 7.13 -21.00
C ASP A 240 6.48 6.29 -20.08
N ASP A 241 6.42 6.67 -18.81
CA ASP A 241 5.64 6.03 -17.73
C ASP A 241 5.94 4.52 -17.55
N LEU A 242 7.19 4.08 -17.78
CA LEU A 242 7.65 2.72 -17.45
C LEU A 242 7.51 2.44 -15.95
N ASP A 243 7.77 3.46 -15.13
CA ASP A 243 7.66 3.43 -13.66
C ASP A 243 6.22 3.34 -13.14
N ARG A 244 5.20 3.40 -14.02
CA ARG A 244 3.79 3.19 -13.64
C ARG A 244 3.25 1.82 -14.01
N CYS A 245 3.99 1.02 -14.77
CA CYS A 245 3.58 -0.34 -15.11
C CYS A 245 3.90 -1.28 -13.94
N LEU A 246 3.24 -2.44 -13.91
CA LEU A 246 3.68 -3.53 -13.04
C LEU A 246 5.17 -3.86 -13.34
N PRO A 247 5.99 -4.19 -12.33
CA PRO A 247 7.38 -4.56 -12.50
C PRO A 247 7.64 -5.52 -13.66
N GLU A 248 6.81 -6.55 -13.78
CA GLU A 248 6.93 -7.59 -14.80
C GLU A 248 6.73 -7.01 -16.20
N LYS A 249 5.74 -6.14 -16.37
CA LYS A 249 5.41 -5.48 -17.64
C LYS A 249 6.46 -4.45 -18.04
N ALA A 250 6.98 -3.67 -17.10
CA ALA A 250 8.08 -2.74 -17.37
C ALA A 250 9.33 -3.49 -17.89
N ILE A 251 9.62 -4.65 -17.31
CA ILE A 251 10.75 -5.50 -17.73
C ILE A 251 10.50 -6.11 -19.12
N GLU A 252 9.29 -6.54 -19.45
CA GLU A 252 8.94 -7.00 -20.81
C GLU A 252 9.28 -5.93 -21.87
N VAL A 253 8.98 -4.64 -21.59
CA VAL A 253 9.30 -3.54 -22.51
C VAL A 253 10.82 -3.32 -22.61
N LEU A 254 11.53 -3.36 -21.48
CA LEU A 254 13.00 -3.26 -21.48
C LEU A 254 13.67 -4.43 -22.21
N GLU A 255 13.11 -5.63 -22.14
CA GLU A 255 13.55 -6.79 -22.91
C GLU A 255 13.27 -6.61 -24.40
N ALA A 256 12.09 -6.11 -24.77
CA ALA A 256 11.74 -5.82 -26.16
C ALA A 256 12.61 -4.72 -26.78
N ILE A 257 13.00 -3.70 -26.00
CA ILE A 257 13.92 -2.64 -26.45
C ILE A 257 15.24 -3.25 -26.93
N LYS A 258 15.75 -4.32 -26.29
CA LYS A 258 17.03 -4.94 -26.67
C LYS A 258 17.08 -5.42 -28.12
N LEU A 259 15.95 -5.87 -28.67
CA LEU A 259 15.84 -6.29 -30.08
C LEU A 259 16.21 -5.15 -31.05
N PHE A 260 16.03 -3.91 -30.61
CA PHE A 260 16.31 -2.72 -31.40
C PHE A 260 17.66 -2.08 -31.06
N LEU A 261 18.29 -2.48 -29.94
CA LEU A 261 19.59 -1.97 -29.48
C LEU A 261 20.77 -2.44 -30.33
N GLU A 262 20.55 -3.32 -31.31
CA GLU A 262 21.58 -3.79 -32.26
C GLU A 262 21.36 -3.26 -33.68
N VAL A 263 20.39 -2.35 -33.85
CA VAL A 263 20.00 -1.80 -35.16
C VAL A 263 20.54 -0.37 -35.31
N PRO A 264 21.50 -0.12 -36.24
CA PRO A 264 21.95 1.22 -36.54
C PRO A 264 20.79 2.13 -36.99
N GLY A 265 20.85 3.41 -36.61
CA GLY A 265 19.80 4.38 -36.86
C GLY A 265 18.76 4.53 -35.74
N THR A 266 18.80 3.71 -34.68
CA THR A 266 17.85 3.82 -33.56
C THR A 266 18.40 4.61 -32.36
N VAL A 267 17.54 5.41 -31.75
CA VAL A 267 17.82 6.13 -30.49
C VAL A 267 16.63 5.98 -29.55
N PHE A 268 16.86 5.52 -28.33
CA PHE A 268 15.85 5.37 -27.29
C PHE A 268 15.97 6.47 -26.23
N VAL A 269 14.85 7.03 -25.82
CA VAL A 269 14.75 7.96 -24.68
C VAL A 269 13.76 7.37 -23.69
N LEU A 270 14.26 6.91 -22.55
CA LEU A 270 13.47 6.17 -21.56
C LEU A 270 13.22 7.01 -20.31
N GLY A 271 11.98 7.42 -20.07
CA GLY A 271 11.57 8.10 -18.84
C GLY A 271 11.21 7.10 -17.74
N MET A 272 11.95 7.09 -16.63
CA MET A 272 11.69 6.16 -15.53
C MET A 272 12.16 6.67 -14.16
N ASP A 273 11.58 6.12 -13.08
CA ASP A 273 12.15 6.19 -11.73
C ASP A 273 13.11 5.01 -11.53
N ARG A 274 14.39 5.32 -11.29
CA ARG A 274 15.45 4.31 -11.19
C ARG A 274 15.18 3.27 -10.10
N GLU A 275 14.69 3.72 -8.94
CA GLU A 275 14.51 2.84 -7.78
C GLU A 275 13.28 1.96 -7.94
N VAL A 276 12.21 2.48 -8.56
CA VAL A 276 11.00 1.68 -8.86
C VAL A 276 11.35 0.53 -9.81
N ILE A 277 12.09 0.82 -10.88
CA ILE A 277 12.51 -0.21 -11.84
C ILE A 277 13.52 -1.18 -11.22
N GLN A 278 14.48 -0.69 -10.42
CA GLN A 278 15.44 -1.55 -9.72
C GLN A 278 14.73 -2.56 -8.79
N ARG A 279 13.79 -2.10 -7.96
CA ARG A 279 13.01 -2.97 -7.08
C ARG A 279 12.21 -3.99 -7.88
N GLY A 280 11.66 -3.57 -9.02
CA GLY A 280 10.93 -4.47 -9.91
C GLY A 280 11.81 -5.59 -10.48
N ILE A 281 13.03 -5.27 -10.89
CA ILE A 281 14.03 -6.24 -11.36
C ILE A 281 14.41 -7.19 -10.22
N GLU A 282 14.66 -6.66 -9.02
CA GLU A 282 15.01 -7.47 -7.84
C GLU A 282 13.86 -8.40 -7.42
N ALA A 283 12.61 -7.95 -7.49
CA ALA A 283 11.43 -8.79 -7.21
C ALA A 283 11.29 -9.94 -8.22
N ARG A 284 11.44 -9.65 -9.52
CA ARG A 284 11.27 -10.65 -10.60
C ARG A 284 12.39 -11.70 -10.61
N TYR A 285 13.65 -11.28 -10.42
CA TYR A 285 14.80 -12.19 -10.56
C TYR A 285 15.40 -12.63 -9.21
N GLY A 286 15.04 -11.99 -8.09
CA GLY A 286 15.63 -12.26 -6.77
C GLY A 286 15.34 -13.65 -6.20
N GLY A 287 14.23 -14.28 -6.58
CA GLY A 287 13.89 -15.66 -6.19
C GLY A 287 14.78 -16.72 -6.87
N TYR A 288 15.18 -16.49 -8.12
CA TYR A 288 16.02 -17.41 -8.89
C TYR A 288 17.47 -17.46 -8.37
N PHE A 289 17.99 -16.35 -7.86
CA PHE A 289 19.36 -16.28 -7.32
C PHE A 289 19.52 -16.90 -5.93
N ARG A 290 18.42 -17.11 -5.20
CA ARG A 290 18.43 -17.70 -3.85
C ARG A 290 18.57 -19.23 -3.87
N GLN A 291 18.31 -19.87 -5.01
CA GLN A 291 18.36 -21.34 -5.16
C GLN A 291 19.72 -21.90 -5.60
N GLN A 292 20.73 -21.05 -5.86
CA GLN A 292 22.02 -21.52 -6.45
C GLN A 292 23.31 -21.05 -5.77
N ILE A 293 23.27 -20.41 -4.60
CA ILE A 293 24.50 -20.00 -3.91
C ILE A 293 24.45 -20.45 -2.44
N ASP A 294 25.32 -21.41 -2.14
CA ASP A 294 25.80 -21.71 -0.78
C ASP A 294 26.77 -20.57 -0.37
N ASP A 295 26.58 -20.04 0.83
CA ASP A 295 27.41 -19.03 1.51
C ASP A 295 27.66 -17.64 0.86
N ARG A 296 27.07 -16.61 1.50
CA ARG A 296 27.65 -15.28 1.77
C ARG A 296 28.43 -14.55 0.65
N ARG A 297 27.93 -14.53 -0.59
CA ARG A 297 28.38 -13.54 -1.61
C ARG A 297 27.17 -12.90 -2.31
N GLU A 298 27.30 -11.60 -2.57
CA GLU A 298 26.27 -10.71 -3.11
C GLU A 298 25.53 -11.30 -4.33
N LEU A 299 24.22 -10.98 -4.45
CA LEU A 299 23.39 -11.31 -5.61
C LEU A 299 24.15 -10.95 -6.92
N PRO A 300 24.32 -11.88 -7.88
CA PRO A 300 25.22 -11.65 -9.02
C PRO A 300 24.71 -10.62 -10.04
N ILE A 301 23.46 -10.15 -9.94
CA ILE A 301 22.94 -9.01 -10.71
C ILE A 301 22.09 -8.14 -9.80
N ARG A 302 22.62 -7.00 -9.37
CA ARG A 302 21.84 -5.90 -8.79
C ARG A 302 21.07 -5.17 -9.90
N GLY A 303 19.89 -4.64 -9.62
CA GLY A 303 19.04 -4.03 -10.66
C GLY A 303 19.66 -2.79 -11.33
N ASP A 304 20.62 -2.14 -10.68
CA ASP A 304 21.47 -1.10 -11.28
C ASP A 304 22.40 -1.64 -12.38
N THR A 305 23.01 -2.81 -12.18
CA THR A 305 23.83 -3.49 -13.20
C THR A 305 23.01 -3.88 -14.42
N TYR A 306 21.72 -4.22 -14.24
CA TYR A 306 20.83 -4.49 -15.36
C TYR A 306 20.55 -3.21 -16.18
N LEU A 307 20.21 -2.10 -15.50
CA LEU A 307 19.96 -0.82 -16.18
C LEU A 307 21.19 -0.26 -16.88
N GLN A 308 22.39 -0.41 -16.32
CA GLN A 308 23.65 -0.02 -16.96
C GLN A 308 23.91 -0.71 -18.30
N LYS A 309 23.34 -1.90 -18.51
CA LYS A 309 23.48 -2.65 -19.78
C LYS A 309 22.53 -2.18 -20.87
N ILE A 310 21.45 -1.52 -20.50
CA ILE A 310 20.42 -1.03 -21.44
C ILE A 310 20.60 0.46 -21.71
N VAL A 311 20.91 1.24 -20.67
CA VAL A 311 21.04 2.69 -20.71
C VAL A 311 22.51 3.08 -20.84
N GLN A 312 22.91 3.57 -22.01
CA GLN A 312 24.27 4.05 -22.25
C GLN A 312 24.51 5.45 -21.67
N ILE A 313 23.50 6.34 -21.75
CA ILE A 313 23.60 7.71 -21.21
C ILE A 313 22.54 7.90 -20.11
N PRO A 314 22.92 7.81 -18.83
CA PRO A 314 22.02 8.12 -17.73
C PRO A 314 21.98 9.64 -17.47
N PHE A 315 20.85 10.28 -17.77
CA PHE A 315 20.58 11.66 -17.39
C PHE A 315 19.66 11.71 -16.17
N HIS A 316 20.19 12.18 -15.05
CA HIS A 316 19.42 12.40 -13.84
C HIS A 316 18.83 13.82 -13.85
N LEU A 317 17.50 13.91 -13.94
CA LEU A 317 16.81 15.19 -13.92
C LEU A 317 17.07 15.87 -12.56
N PRO A 318 17.65 17.09 -12.55
CA PRO A 318 17.88 17.79 -11.31
C PRO A 318 16.54 18.09 -10.62
N ALA A 319 16.53 18.04 -9.29
CA ALA A 319 15.39 18.51 -8.52
C ALA A 319 15.19 20.01 -8.76
N LEU A 320 13.94 20.48 -8.66
CA LEU A 320 13.64 21.89 -8.76
C LEU A 320 14.43 22.66 -7.67
N ALA A 321 15.27 23.60 -8.07
CA ALA A 321 16.07 24.34 -7.10
C ALA A 321 15.17 25.20 -6.22
N LEU A 322 15.53 25.31 -4.95
CA LEU A 322 14.70 26.02 -3.96
C LEU A 322 14.64 27.52 -4.24
N ALA A 323 15.72 28.08 -4.79
CA ALA A 323 15.75 29.46 -5.26
C ALA A 323 14.75 29.71 -6.40
N ASP A 324 14.43 28.69 -7.19
CA ASP A 324 13.53 28.78 -8.33
C ASP A 324 12.07 28.46 -7.96
N LEU A 325 11.80 28.00 -6.73
CA LEU A 325 10.48 27.54 -6.32
C LEU A 325 9.46 28.69 -6.27
N ASP A 326 9.89 29.88 -5.82
CA ASP A 326 9.05 31.08 -5.80
C ASP A 326 8.69 31.57 -7.22
N ASP A 327 9.68 31.56 -8.13
CA ASP A 327 9.48 31.88 -9.55
C ASP A 327 8.53 30.87 -10.21
N PHE A 328 8.73 29.58 -9.93
CA PHE A 328 7.87 28.52 -10.45
C PHE A 328 6.43 28.67 -9.95
N ILE A 329 6.22 28.89 -8.65
CA ILE A 329 4.88 29.14 -8.09
C ILE A 329 4.27 30.39 -8.72
N GLY A 330 5.04 31.48 -8.87
CA GLY A 330 4.59 32.72 -9.50
C GLY A 330 4.20 32.55 -10.98
N SER A 331 4.86 31.64 -11.70
CA SER A 331 4.50 31.28 -13.07
C SER A 331 3.15 30.56 -13.15
N LEU A 332 2.83 29.73 -12.15
CA LEU A 332 1.58 28.96 -12.05
C LEU A 332 0.40 29.79 -11.53
N ASP A 333 0.66 30.73 -10.62
CA ASP A 333 -0.36 31.58 -10.01
C ASP A 333 0.15 33.00 -9.75
N LYS A 334 -0.13 33.90 -10.70
CA LYS A 334 0.17 35.33 -10.58
C LYS A 334 -0.74 36.09 -9.61
N SER A 335 -1.81 35.46 -9.11
CA SER A 335 -2.76 36.10 -8.21
C SER A 335 -2.39 35.96 -6.73
N LEU A 336 -1.46 35.07 -6.38
CA LEU A 336 -0.96 34.94 -5.03
C LEU A 336 -0.21 36.20 -4.61
N ASN A 337 -0.52 36.71 -3.42
CA ASN A 337 0.31 37.74 -2.82
C ASN A 337 1.70 37.15 -2.47
N GLU A 338 2.68 38.04 -2.36
CA GLU A 338 4.09 37.67 -2.13
C GLU A 338 4.27 36.79 -0.89
N MET A 339 3.63 37.13 0.23
CA MET A 339 3.76 36.40 1.49
C MET A 339 3.24 34.97 1.39
N THR A 340 2.04 34.76 0.84
CA THR A 340 1.45 33.44 0.62
C THR A 340 2.29 32.61 -0.33
N ARG A 341 2.81 33.22 -1.41
CA ARG A 341 3.72 32.56 -2.35
C ARG A 341 5.00 32.09 -1.65
N GLN A 342 5.56 32.94 -0.79
CA GLN A 342 6.75 32.70 0.00
C GLN A 342 6.57 31.63 1.10
N VAL A 343 5.36 31.49 1.65
CA VAL A 343 4.98 30.36 2.53
C VAL A 343 5.06 29.04 1.77
N PHE A 344 4.48 28.97 0.56
CA PHE A 344 4.58 27.78 -0.29
C PHE A 344 6.02 27.47 -0.69
N ALA A 345 6.79 28.48 -1.12
CA ALA A 345 8.18 28.30 -1.53
C ALA A 345 9.11 27.83 -0.39
N ARG A 346 8.79 28.13 0.87
CA ARG A 346 9.58 27.64 2.03
C ARG A 346 9.14 26.29 2.54
N GLY A 347 7.83 26.02 2.53
CA GLY A 347 7.27 24.83 3.16
C GLY A 347 7.08 23.63 2.25
N LEU A 348 6.91 23.83 0.94
CA LEU A 348 6.68 22.72 0.02
C LEU A 348 7.96 21.98 -0.34
N PHE A 349 7.82 20.67 -0.49
CA PHE A 349 8.83 19.86 -1.13
C PHE A 349 9.02 20.32 -2.59
N PRO A 350 10.26 20.45 -3.10
CA PRO A 350 10.55 20.95 -4.45
C PRO A 350 10.23 19.93 -5.55
N ASN A 351 8.94 19.59 -5.69
CA ASN A 351 8.40 18.71 -6.72
C ASN A 351 7.26 19.44 -7.46
N PRO A 352 7.33 19.60 -8.79
CA PRO A 352 6.34 20.36 -9.56
C PRO A 352 4.89 19.88 -9.38
N ARG A 353 4.66 18.57 -9.28
CA ARG A 353 3.32 18.01 -9.06
C ARG A 353 2.80 18.32 -7.66
N THR A 354 3.65 18.17 -6.64
CA THR A 354 3.31 18.52 -5.25
C THR A 354 2.91 19.99 -5.15
N VAL A 355 3.64 20.89 -5.82
CA VAL A 355 3.32 22.32 -5.89
C VAL A 355 1.96 22.57 -6.53
N LYS A 356 1.71 22.04 -7.73
CA LYS A 356 0.41 22.20 -8.42
C LYS A 356 -0.75 21.70 -7.57
N ARG A 357 -0.59 20.53 -6.92
CA ARG A 357 -1.61 19.94 -6.04
C ARG A 357 -1.91 20.82 -4.84
N ALA A 358 -0.87 21.33 -4.16
CA ALA A 358 -1.05 22.24 -3.03
C ALA A 358 -1.78 23.53 -3.42
N LEU A 359 -1.42 24.14 -4.56
CA LEU A 359 -2.11 25.33 -5.07
C LEU A 359 -3.57 25.06 -5.42
N ASN A 360 -3.89 23.89 -5.99
CA ASN A 360 -5.27 23.51 -6.26
C ASN A 360 -6.10 23.34 -4.99
N ILE A 361 -5.55 22.68 -3.96
CA ILE A 361 -6.21 22.53 -2.65
C ILE A 361 -6.40 23.90 -2.01
N PHE A 362 -5.39 24.77 -2.06
CA PHE A 362 -5.47 26.13 -1.57
C PHE A 362 -6.59 26.93 -2.23
N ARG A 363 -6.68 26.92 -3.57
CA ARG A 363 -7.78 27.58 -4.31
C ARG A 363 -9.15 27.02 -3.96
N LEU A 364 -9.25 25.71 -3.78
CA LEU A 364 -10.49 25.07 -3.32
C LEU A 364 -10.88 25.59 -1.94
N LEU A 365 -9.97 25.57 -0.96
CA LEU A 365 -10.26 26.02 0.39
C LEU A 365 -10.53 27.54 0.45
N GLN A 366 -9.87 28.35 -0.37
CA GLN A 366 -10.20 29.77 -0.52
C GLN A 366 -11.62 29.97 -1.05
N THR A 367 -12.04 29.18 -2.04
CA THR A 367 -13.39 29.23 -2.59
C THR A 367 -14.43 28.83 -1.54
N ILE A 368 -14.13 27.79 -0.74
CA ILE A 368 -14.97 27.37 0.38
C ILE A 368 -15.04 28.47 1.45
N ALA A 369 -13.92 29.08 1.82
CA ALA A 369 -13.86 30.17 2.78
C ALA A 369 -14.70 31.37 2.34
N ALA A 370 -14.56 31.79 1.07
CA ALA A 370 -15.37 32.87 0.50
C ALA A 370 -16.87 32.52 0.50
N THR A 371 -17.22 31.28 0.16
CA THR A 371 -18.62 30.80 0.18
C THR A 371 -19.20 30.82 1.58
N ARG A 372 -18.39 30.44 2.59
CA ARG A 372 -18.76 30.43 4.00
C ARG A 372 -18.61 31.79 4.69
N GLN A 373 -18.19 32.84 3.96
CA GLN A 373 -17.88 34.16 4.50
C GLN A 373 -16.90 34.11 5.68
N ALA A 374 -16.00 33.12 5.68
CA ALA A 374 -15.00 32.94 6.72
C ALA A 374 -13.82 33.90 6.49
N ASP A 375 -13.46 34.66 7.50
CA ASP A 375 -12.29 35.54 7.48
C ASP A 375 -11.01 34.71 7.68
N ILE A 376 -10.32 34.41 6.58
CA ILE A 376 -9.22 33.44 6.52
C ILE A 376 -8.02 34.10 5.84
N ALA A 377 -6.91 34.18 6.55
CA ALA A 377 -5.69 34.77 6.00
C ALA A 377 -4.98 33.81 5.05
N GLY A 378 -4.63 34.32 3.86
CA GLY A 378 -3.94 33.56 2.81
C GLY A 378 -2.66 32.84 3.28
N PRO A 379 -1.73 33.50 3.99
CA PRO A 379 -0.51 32.85 4.48
C PRO A 379 -0.79 31.68 5.42
N LEU A 380 -1.76 31.82 6.33
CA LEU A 380 -2.12 30.78 7.29
C LEU A 380 -2.84 29.61 6.62
N LEU A 381 -3.73 29.91 5.68
CA LEU A 381 -4.37 28.87 4.87
C LEU A 381 -3.34 28.08 4.05
N ALA A 382 -2.30 28.73 3.51
CA ALA A 382 -1.21 28.05 2.83
C ALA A 382 -0.43 27.13 3.80
N LYS A 383 -0.12 27.59 5.02
CA LYS A 383 0.47 26.73 6.07
C LYS A 383 -0.42 25.53 6.36
N THR A 384 -1.73 25.72 6.51
CA THR A 384 -2.71 24.64 6.74
C THR A 384 -2.68 23.61 5.61
N VAL A 385 -2.69 24.05 4.35
CA VAL A 385 -2.63 23.16 3.18
C VAL A 385 -1.34 22.33 3.18
N ILE A 386 -0.20 22.95 3.50
CA ILE A 386 1.09 22.27 3.53
C ILE A 386 1.12 21.23 4.67
N ILE A 387 0.61 21.58 5.85
CA ILE A 387 0.50 20.65 6.99
C ILE A 387 -0.42 19.48 6.63
N GLN A 388 -1.60 19.74 6.07
CA GLN A 388 -2.56 18.72 5.66
C GLN A 388 -1.98 17.73 4.63
N THR A 389 -1.17 18.22 3.68
CA THR A 389 -0.71 17.43 2.54
C THR A 389 0.63 16.73 2.77
N GLN A 390 1.56 17.35 3.48
CA GLN A 390 2.90 16.80 3.70
C GLN A 390 3.10 16.21 5.10
N TYR A 391 2.25 16.58 6.06
CA TYR A 391 2.31 16.09 7.44
C TYR A 391 0.94 15.57 7.94
N PRO A 392 0.32 14.56 7.29
CA PRO A 392 -1.00 14.06 7.70
C PRO A 392 -1.12 13.64 9.18
N PRO A 393 -0.13 12.97 9.80
CA PRO A 393 -0.19 12.65 11.24
C PRO A 393 -0.27 13.91 12.11
N LEU A 394 0.55 14.93 11.80
CA LEU A 394 0.51 16.22 12.48
C LEU A 394 -0.82 16.94 12.27
N TYR A 395 -1.39 16.88 11.07
CA TYR A 395 -2.70 17.47 10.78
C TYR A 395 -3.82 16.78 11.58
N GLN A 396 -3.78 15.45 11.72
CA GLN A 396 -4.72 14.70 12.54
C GLN A 396 -4.58 15.06 14.02
N GLN A 397 -3.35 15.13 14.54
CA GLN A 397 -3.08 15.58 15.90
C GLN A 397 -3.50 17.04 16.11
N TRP A 398 -3.30 17.93 15.13
CA TRP A 398 -3.74 19.32 15.22
C TRP A 398 -5.26 19.44 15.28
N ARG A 399 -6.01 18.58 14.57
CA ARG A 399 -7.47 18.51 14.70
C ARG A 399 -7.92 18.12 16.11
N GLN A 400 -7.14 17.27 16.79
CA GLN A 400 -7.41 16.84 18.16
C GLN A 400 -6.92 17.86 19.21
N TYR A 401 -5.81 18.55 18.92
CA TYR A 401 -5.13 19.49 19.80
C TYR A 401 -4.93 20.84 19.08
N PRO A 402 -5.92 21.76 19.09
CA PRO A 402 -5.90 22.98 18.27
C PRO A 402 -4.72 23.93 18.51
N THR A 403 -4.13 23.90 19.71
CA THR A 403 -2.97 24.73 20.10
C THR A 403 -1.62 24.11 19.74
N LEU A 404 -1.58 22.84 19.31
CA LEU A 404 -0.36 22.10 18.98
C LEU A 404 0.56 22.86 18.01
N ILE A 405 -0.02 23.40 16.95
CA ILE A 405 0.72 24.15 15.93
C ILE A 405 1.25 25.49 16.46
N GLN A 406 0.55 26.14 17.40
CA GLN A 406 1.04 27.36 18.05
C GLN A 406 2.28 27.03 18.88
N THR A 407 2.21 25.97 19.68
CA THR A 407 3.33 25.52 20.52
C THR A 407 4.54 25.12 19.67
N LEU A 408 4.33 24.39 18.57
CA LEU A 408 5.41 24.05 17.62
C LEU A 408 6.00 25.30 16.96
N GLU A 409 5.17 26.25 16.54
CA GLU A 409 5.61 27.51 15.94
C GLU A 409 6.46 28.33 16.92
N GLU A 410 6.09 28.37 18.20
CA GLU A 410 6.86 29.02 19.27
C GLU A 410 8.20 28.32 19.53
N GLU A 411 8.20 27.00 19.70
CA GLU A 411 9.41 26.24 19.99
C GLU A 411 10.43 26.28 18.83
N TYR A 412 9.98 26.17 17.59
CA TYR A 412 10.86 26.34 16.43
C TYR A 412 11.38 27.77 16.28
N THR A 413 10.62 28.77 16.74
CA THR A 413 11.09 30.17 16.75
C THR A 413 12.18 30.38 17.80
N ARG A 414 12.05 29.75 18.99
CA ARG A 414 13.07 29.80 20.05
C ARG A 414 14.38 29.12 19.64
N ARG A 415 14.28 28.04 18.85
CA ARG A 415 15.41 27.25 18.38
C ARG A 415 15.44 27.22 16.85
N PRO A 416 16.06 28.21 16.17
CA PRO A 416 16.07 28.25 14.72
C PRO A 416 16.76 27.01 14.11
N THR A 417 16.30 26.62 12.92
CA THR A 417 16.83 25.48 12.17
C THR A 417 18.19 25.83 11.56
N THR A 418 19.15 24.91 11.66
CA THR A 418 20.50 25.05 11.08
C THR A 418 20.53 24.67 9.59
N GLU A 419 21.52 25.17 8.85
CA GLU A 419 21.71 24.83 7.44
C GLU A 419 21.87 23.32 7.20
N HIS A 420 22.57 22.62 8.11
CA HIS A 420 22.74 21.17 8.04
C HIS A 420 21.40 20.41 8.15
N GLU A 421 20.54 20.76 9.11
CA GLU A 421 19.20 20.16 9.27
C GLU A 421 18.33 20.39 8.02
N LEU A 422 18.44 21.57 7.40
CA LEU A 422 17.68 21.94 6.20
C LEU A 422 18.07 21.13 4.96
N VAL A 423 19.37 20.92 4.75
CA VAL A 423 19.86 20.13 3.63
C VAL A 423 19.33 18.69 3.74
N ARG A 424 19.32 18.12 4.95
CA ARG A 424 18.82 16.75 5.19
C ARG A 424 17.30 16.63 5.05
N GLY A 425 16.53 17.59 5.56
CA GLY A 425 15.07 17.59 5.47
C GLY A 425 14.50 17.82 4.06
N ARG A 426 15.33 18.22 3.09
CA ARG A 426 14.95 18.53 1.70
C ARG A 426 15.26 17.40 0.70
N VAL A 427 15.85 16.28 1.13
CA VAL A 427 16.14 15.15 0.25
C VAL A 427 14.87 14.30 0.05
N ALA A 428 14.50 14.02 -1.21
CA ALA A 428 13.37 13.18 -1.57
C ALA A 428 13.68 11.71 -1.27
N ARG A 429 13.54 11.30 0.00
CA ARG A 429 13.20 9.95 0.50
C ARG A 429 13.60 9.88 1.99
N PRO A 430 12.77 9.27 2.85
CA PRO A 430 13.34 8.58 4.00
C PRO A 430 14.30 7.52 3.42
N GLN A 431 15.59 7.60 3.74
CA GLN A 431 16.45 6.46 3.48
C GLN A 431 15.86 5.26 4.22
N PRO A 432 15.84 4.04 3.63
CA PRO A 432 15.67 2.87 4.45
C PRO A 432 16.78 2.92 5.49
N VAL A 433 16.38 2.95 6.76
CA VAL A 433 17.31 2.84 7.88
C VAL A 433 18.11 1.57 7.60
N LYS A 434 19.41 1.71 7.38
CA LYS A 434 20.29 0.54 7.37
C LYS A 434 20.21 -0.05 8.76
N GLU A 435 19.95 -1.34 8.88
CA GLU A 435 19.94 -2.15 10.11
C GLU A 435 21.35 -2.27 10.74
N ALA A 436 22.10 -1.18 10.80
CA ALA A 436 23.44 -1.15 11.38
C ALA A 436 23.63 0.22 12.01
N ASP A 437 23.02 0.40 13.19
CA ASP A 437 23.53 1.19 14.33
C ASP A 437 22.46 1.22 15.46
N GLU A 438 21.90 0.06 15.81
CA GLU A 438 20.99 -0.04 16.98
C GLU A 438 21.74 -0.18 18.32
N ASP A 439 23.06 -0.37 18.30
CA ASP A 439 23.84 -0.64 19.51
C ASP A 439 24.42 0.59 20.23
N ALA A 440 24.13 1.82 19.79
CA ALA A 440 24.75 3.03 20.37
C ALA A 440 23.78 4.10 20.93
N ALA A 441 22.47 3.87 20.94
CA ALA A 441 21.48 4.84 21.46
C ALA A 441 20.70 4.34 22.69
N ALA A 442 21.23 3.34 23.42
CA ALA A 442 20.59 2.75 24.59
C ALA A 442 20.71 3.57 25.90
N GLU A 443 21.16 4.83 25.84
CA GLU A 443 21.25 5.69 27.03
C GLU A 443 20.77 7.12 26.74
N GLU A 444 19.46 7.32 26.59
CA GLU A 444 18.80 8.55 27.04
C GLU A 444 17.30 8.31 27.24
N LYS A 445 16.89 8.07 28.48
CA LYS A 445 15.48 8.16 28.92
C LYS A 445 14.99 9.59 28.65
N ARG A 446 13.98 9.78 27.79
CA ARG A 446 13.19 11.01 27.74
C ARG A 446 11.69 10.71 27.64
N SER A 447 10.94 11.41 28.47
CA SER A 447 9.48 11.41 28.64
C SER A 447 8.78 11.78 27.34
N GLY A 448 8.09 10.86 26.66
CA GLY A 448 7.52 11.10 25.33
C GLY A 448 6.18 11.84 25.33
N GLY A 449 6.20 13.16 25.18
CA GLY A 449 5.06 14.01 24.85
C GLY A 449 4.80 14.12 23.33
N LEU A 450 3.60 14.58 22.95
CA LEU A 450 3.16 14.75 21.56
C LEU A 450 4.11 15.63 20.71
N LEU A 451 4.83 16.55 21.34
CA LEU A 451 5.76 17.47 20.70
C LEU A 451 7.13 16.84 20.41
N ASP A 452 7.54 15.84 21.16
CA ASP A 452 8.92 15.33 21.13
C ASP A 452 9.25 14.68 19.79
N GLU A 453 8.27 14.05 19.15
CA GLU A 453 8.44 13.54 17.78
C GLU A 453 8.94 14.65 16.84
N TYR A 454 8.37 15.85 16.95
CA TYR A 454 8.63 16.97 16.05
C TYR A 454 9.85 17.79 16.47
N LEU A 455 10.18 17.82 17.76
CA LEU A 455 11.26 18.62 18.32
C LEU A 455 12.59 17.86 18.40
N GLU A 456 12.57 16.54 18.56
CA GLU A 456 13.80 15.72 18.62
C GLU A 456 14.28 15.29 17.24
N LYS A 457 13.36 14.94 16.32
CA LYS A 457 13.68 14.54 14.94
C LYS A 457 13.82 15.75 14.01
N ARG A 458 14.66 16.72 14.39
CA ARG A 458 14.75 18.04 13.71
C ARG A 458 15.11 17.96 12.23
N GLU A 459 15.97 17.02 11.84
CA GLU A 459 16.33 16.80 10.43
C GLU A 459 15.10 16.39 9.59
N LYS A 460 14.22 15.53 10.14
CA LYS A 460 12.99 15.08 9.47
C LYS A 460 11.98 16.21 9.30
N TYR A 461 11.89 17.11 10.27
CA TYR A 461 10.89 18.19 10.33
C TYR A 461 11.44 19.58 9.99
N ALA A 462 12.61 19.66 9.35
CA ALA A 462 13.27 20.93 9.06
C ALA A 462 12.44 21.87 8.15
N LEU A 463 11.72 21.30 7.18
CA LEU A 463 10.79 22.05 6.31
C LEU A 463 9.53 22.54 7.08
N LEU A 464 9.02 21.74 8.02
CA LEU A 464 7.92 22.14 8.90
C LEU A 464 8.37 23.32 9.80
N ALA A 465 9.58 23.26 10.33
CA ALA A 465 10.15 24.35 11.12
C ALA A 465 10.30 25.63 10.28
N GLN A 466 10.80 25.55 9.04
CA GLN A 466 10.85 26.71 8.14
C GLN A 466 9.47 27.27 7.79
N LEU A 467 8.51 26.40 7.58
CA LEU A 467 7.14 26.78 7.31
C LEU A 467 6.55 27.58 8.47
N LEU A 468 6.65 27.06 9.69
CA LEU A 468 6.05 27.66 10.87
C LEU A 468 6.78 28.93 11.29
N THR A 469 8.11 28.96 11.23
CA THR A 469 8.90 30.14 11.66
C THR A 469 8.76 31.36 10.74
N TYR A 470 8.28 31.19 9.49
CA TYR A 470 8.09 32.28 8.54
C TYR A 470 6.66 32.87 8.60
N PRO A 471 6.49 34.20 8.49
CA PRO A 471 7.52 35.24 8.56
C PRO A 471 8.08 35.37 9.98
N LEU A 472 9.31 35.89 10.12
CA LEU A 472 9.89 36.16 11.43
C LEU A 472 9.00 37.14 12.23
N PRO A 473 9.01 37.12 13.58
CA PRO A 473 8.12 37.96 14.37
C PRO A 473 8.17 39.46 13.98
N GLU A 474 9.37 40.00 13.78
CA GLU A 474 9.61 41.39 13.36
C GLU A 474 9.08 41.73 11.94
N GLU A 475 9.02 40.72 11.06
CA GLU A 475 8.45 40.85 9.72
C GLU A 475 6.92 40.73 9.77
N ALA A 476 6.40 39.89 10.66
CA ALA A 476 4.97 39.71 10.88
C ALA A 476 4.31 40.98 11.41
N GLU A 477 4.95 41.68 12.36
CA GLU A 477 4.45 42.92 12.96
C GLU A 477 4.27 44.06 11.96
N LYS A 478 4.99 44.03 10.84
CA LYS A 478 4.93 45.06 9.78
C LYS A 478 3.79 44.82 8.78
N MET A 479 3.05 43.71 8.90
CA MET A 479 2.03 43.33 7.94
C MET A 479 0.61 43.52 8.47
N ALA A 480 -0.31 43.80 7.54
CA ALA A 480 -1.73 43.90 7.84
C ALA A 480 -2.37 42.50 7.86
N GLY A 481 -2.91 42.10 9.02
CA GLY A 481 -3.63 40.82 9.20
C GLY A 481 -2.75 39.67 9.72
N PRO A 482 -3.35 38.53 10.12
CA PRO A 482 -2.62 37.46 10.77
C PRO A 482 -1.78 36.64 9.78
N THR A 483 -0.48 36.49 10.07
CA THR A 483 0.47 35.72 9.25
C THR A 483 1.12 34.55 10.00
N ARG A 484 0.91 34.49 11.32
CA ARG A 484 1.41 33.47 12.26
C ARG A 484 0.24 32.85 13.02
N PHE A 485 0.39 31.60 13.44
CA PHE A 485 -0.63 30.93 14.26
C PHE A 485 -0.58 31.43 15.71
N ALA A 486 0.62 31.79 16.19
CA ALA A 486 0.81 32.45 17.47
C ALA A 486 -0.07 33.72 17.57
N GLY A 487 -0.84 33.83 18.66
CA GLY A 487 -1.75 34.95 18.92
C GLY A 487 -3.17 34.79 18.37
N LEU A 488 -3.47 33.73 17.61
CA LEU A 488 -4.85 33.40 17.22
C LEU A 488 -5.63 32.76 18.38
N THR A 489 -6.92 33.07 18.48
CA THR A 489 -7.83 32.36 19.39
C THR A 489 -8.13 30.95 18.88
N ARG A 490 -8.66 30.10 19.77
CA ARG A 490 -9.07 28.73 19.41
C ARG A 490 -10.13 28.73 18.31
N GLU A 491 -11.09 29.66 18.34
CA GLU A 491 -12.13 29.81 17.32
C GLU A 491 -11.53 30.17 15.96
N GLN A 492 -10.57 31.09 15.95
CA GLN A 492 -9.85 31.47 14.73
C GLN A 492 -9.04 30.31 14.17
N MET A 493 -8.37 29.52 15.02
CA MET A 493 -7.65 28.31 14.63
C MET A 493 -8.60 27.26 14.04
N ASN A 494 -9.73 27.03 14.71
CA ASN A 494 -10.75 26.08 14.26
C ASN A 494 -11.38 26.49 12.92
N ALA A 495 -11.43 27.78 12.59
CA ALA A 495 -11.90 28.25 11.29
C ALA A 495 -11.08 27.64 10.14
N TYR A 496 -9.75 27.53 10.28
CA TYR A 496 -8.88 26.88 9.29
C TYR A 496 -9.10 25.37 9.21
N LEU A 497 -9.30 24.69 10.34
CA LEU A 497 -9.53 23.24 10.41
C LEU A 497 -10.90 22.84 9.83
N ARG A 498 -11.92 23.68 10.02
CA ARG A 498 -13.29 23.42 9.57
C ARG A 498 -13.49 23.63 8.07
N LEU A 499 -12.60 24.33 7.37
CA LEU A 499 -12.70 24.49 5.91
C LEU A 499 -12.61 23.15 5.16
N ALA A 500 -11.91 22.17 5.74
CA ALA A 500 -11.75 20.82 5.18
C ALA A 500 -12.71 19.78 5.80
N GLY A 501 -13.54 20.16 6.77
CA GLY A 501 -14.49 19.28 7.47
C GLY A 501 -15.96 19.64 7.25
N ALA A 502 -16.86 18.71 7.56
CA ALA A 502 -18.30 18.98 7.65
C ALA A 502 -18.56 20.01 8.77
N VAL A 503 -19.56 20.88 8.56
CA VAL A 503 -20.02 21.82 9.59
C VAL A 503 -20.84 21.02 10.59
N GLU A 504 -20.18 20.33 11.50
CA GLU A 504 -20.82 19.97 12.76
C GLU A 504 -20.75 21.20 13.65
N SER A 505 -21.91 21.62 14.14
CA SER A 505 -22.05 22.63 15.16
C SER A 505 -21.27 22.19 16.39
N ASP A 506 -20.20 22.91 16.72
CA ASP A 506 -19.49 22.77 17.98
C ASP A 506 -20.46 23.15 19.10
N PRO A 507 -20.87 22.23 20.00
CA PRO A 507 -21.40 22.65 21.28
C PRO A 507 -20.26 23.42 21.98
N ALA A 508 -20.58 24.53 22.64
CA ALA A 508 -19.59 25.25 23.44
C ALA A 508 -18.85 24.26 24.35
N LEU A 509 -17.51 24.34 24.42
CA LEU A 509 -16.70 23.58 25.36
C LEU A 509 -17.25 23.79 26.77
N VAL A 510 -17.96 22.81 27.29
CA VAL A 510 -18.39 22.77 28.67
C VAL A 510 -17.35 21.95 29.41
N ASP A 511 -16.46 22.65 30.11
CA ASP A 511 -15.38 22.04 30.87
C ASP A 511 -15.97 21.05 31.89
N VAL A 512 -15.58 19.78 31.79
CA VAL A 512 -16.01 18.74 32.73
C VAL A 512 -15.35 19.07 34.08
N PRO A 513 -16.12 19.22 35.18
CA PRO A 513 -15.52 19.50 36.48
C PRO A 513 -14.43 18.48 36.83
N GLY A 514 -13.24 18.95 37.21
CA GLY A 514 -12.06 18.09 37.43
C GLY A 514 -12.31 16.92 38.41
N GLU A 515 -13.12 17.12 39.44
CA GLU A 515 -13.51 16.05 40.38
C GLU A 515 -14.29 14.91 39.70
N ILE A 516 -15.16 15.23 38.74
CA ILE A 516 -15.91 14.22 37.98
C ILE A 516 -14.97 13.46 37.06
N LEU A 517 -14.04 14.16 36.40
CA LEU A 517 -13.06 13.54 35.52
C LEU A 517 -12.12 12.59 36.29
N ASP A 518 -11.67 12.99 37.47
CA ASP A 518 -10.85 12.15 38.36
C ASP A 518 -11.59 10.87 38.77
N ASP A 519 -12.88 10.97 39.11
CA ASP A 519 -13.70 9.80 39.44
C ASP A 519 -13.96 8.90 38.22
N LEU A 520 -14.17 9.48 37.02
CA LEU A 520 -14.33 8.73 35.76
C LEU A 520 -13.05 7.99 35.33
N LEU A 521 -11.88 8.43 35.77
CA LEU A 521 -10.58 7.82 35.45
C LEU A 521 -9.96 7.07 36.65
N SER A 522 -10.75 6.85 37.71
CA SER A 522 -10.25 6.40 39.01
C SER A 522 -9.82 4.93 39.10
N GLY A 523 -10.12 4.10 38.10
CA GLY A 523 -9.96 2.64 38.17
C GLY A 523 -11.05 1.91 38.98
N ASP A 524 -11.95 2.65 39.64
CA ASP A 524 -13.02 2.09 40.48
C ASP A 524 -14.35 2.15 39.74
N LEU A 525 -14.89 0.99 39.36
CA LEU A 525 -16.14 0.86 38.62
C LEU A 525 -17.33 1.56 39.32
N ALA A 526 -17.40 1.52 40.65
CA ALA A 526 -18.50 2.14 41.38
C ALA A 526 -18.42 3.67 41.32
N LYS A 527 -17.20 4.22 41.41
CA LYS A 527 -16.97 5.67 41.23
C LYS A 527 -17.23 6.13 39.82
N ILE A 528 -16.81 5.35 38.83
CA ILE A 528 -17.05 5.66 37.41
C ILE A 528 -18.56 5.72 37.13
N GLN A 529 -19.31 4.73 37.61
CA GLN A 529 -20.76 4.69 37.45
C GLN A 529 -21.45 5.89 38.14
N ASP A 530 -21.06 6.19 39.38
CA ASP A 530 -21.59 7.35 40.12
C ASP A 530 -21.25 8.68 39.44
N ALA A 531 -20.01 8.86 38.99
CA ALA A 531 -19.57 10.06 38.28
C ALA A 531 -20.30 10.23 36.95
N ALA A 532 -20.49 9.16 36.16
CA ALA A 532 -21.27 9.21 34.93
C ALA A 532 -22.75 9.53 35.16
N ALA A 533 -23.32 9.13 36.30
CA ALA A 533 -24.68 9.45 36.70
C ALA A 533 -24.84 10.90 37.20
N ARG A 534 -23.79 11.51 37.76
CA ARG A 534 -23.76 12.92 38.20
C ARG A 534 -23.73 13.94 37.05
N ILE A 535 -23.44 13.51 35.81
CA ILE A 535 -23.45 14.40 34.64
C ILE A 535 -24.87 14.51 34.08
N GLU A 536 -25.66 15.43 34.66
CA GLU A 536 -27.04 15.71 34.24
C GLU A 536 -27.12 16.63 33.00
N ASP A 537 -26.12 17.48 32.79
CA ASP A 537 -26.07 18.40 31.65
C ASP A 537 -25.68 17.65 30.37
N GLU A 538 -26.59 17.61 29.37
CA GLU A 538 -26.38 16.86 28.13
C GLU A 538 -25.22 17.40 27.29
N ALA A 539 -24.87 18.69 27.39
CA ALA A 539 -23.71 19.24 26.69
C ALA A 539 -22.40 18.74 27.33
N VAL A 540 -22.31 18.76 28.66
CA VAL A 540 -21.17 18.16 29.39
C VAL A 540 -21.08 16.67 29.13
N ARG A 541 -22.23 15.97 29.16
CA ARG A 541 -22.33 14.53 28.91
C ARG A 541 -21.85 14.20 27.50
N GLY A 542 -22.30 14.95 26.49
CA GLY A 542 -21.91 14.81 25.10
C GLY A 542 -20.43 15.09 24.88
N GLU A 543 -19.87 16.12 25.52
CA GLU A 543 -18.44 16.42 25.40
C GLU A 543 -17.58 15.34 26.09
N THR A 544 -17.93 14.94 27.31
CA THR A 544 -17.26 13.84 28.02
C THR A 544 -17.26 12.57 27.17
N ARG A 545 -18.42 12.25 26.58
CA ARG A 545 -18.61 11.12 25.65
C ARG A 545 -17.64 11.18 24.47
N GLN A 546 -17.41 12.36 23.89
CA GLN A 546 -16.50 12.56 22.76
C GLN A 546 -15.02 12.53 23.15
N GLN A 547 -14.67 12.91 24.38
CA GLN A 547 -13.28 12.91 24.85
C GLN A 547 -12.77 11.52 25.26
N MET A 548 -13.61 10.70 25.88
CA MET A 548 -13.20 9.39 26.44
C MET A 548 -12.56 8.42 25.44
N PRO A 549 -12.98 8.31 24.15
CA PRO A 549 -12.29 7.47 23.17
C PRO A 549 -10.82 7.87 22.97
N THR A 550 -10.50 9.16 23.08
CA THR A 550 -9.11 9.66 22.95
C THR A 550 -8.26 9.19 24.12
N THR A 551 -8.78 9.28 25.35
CA THR A 551 -8.10 8.76 26.55
C THR A 551 -7.89 7.25 26.45
N MET A 552 -8.93 6.53 26.03
CA MET A 552 -8.91 5.08 25.86
C MET A 552 -7.88 4.60 24.82
N GLN A 553 -7.70 5.35 23.72
CA GLN A 553 -6.79 4.98 22.63
C GLN A 553 -5.37 5.55 22.75
N ASN A 554 -5.08 6.37 23.78
CA ASN A 554 -3.76 6.97 23.96
C ASN A 554 -2.79 6.00 24.68
N PRO A 555 -1.75 5.45 24.02
CA PRO A 555 -0.83 4.50 24.65
C PRO A 555 -0.01 5.09 25.80
N GLN A 556 0.10 6.43 25.91
CA GLN A 556 0.82 7.10 26.99
C GLN A 556 0.02 7.16 28.30
N GLN A 557 -1.30 6.92 28.23
CA GLN A 557 -2.14 6.84 29.44
C GLN A 557 -1.95 5.48 30.11
N PRO A 558 -1.90 5.37 31.44
CA PRO A 558 -1.86 4.08 32.13
C PRO A 558 -3.03 3.18 31.73
N VAL A 559 -2.82 1.86 31.69
CA VAL A 559 -3.88 0.86 31.38
C VAL A 559 -5.15 1.12 32.19
N ALA A 560 -5.01 1.39 33.49
CA ALA A 560 -6.14 1.68 34.36
C ALA A 560 -6.98 2.86 33.86
N ALA A 561 -6.35 3.97 33.45
CA ALA A 561 -7.05 5.14 32.92
C ALA A 561 -7.73 4.84 31.57
N ARG A 562 -7.09 4.06 30.70
CA ARG A 562 -7.68 3.64 29.41
C ARG A 562 -8.92 2.78 29.61
N VAL A 563 -8.83 1.80 30.53
CA VAL A 563 -9.95 0.93 30.90
C VAL A 563 -11.06 1.72 31.57
N SER A 564 -10.73 2.65 32.48
CA SER A 564 -11.72 3.53 33.11
C SER A 564 -12.46 4.41 32.12
N ALA A 565 -11.76 4.99 31.14
CA ALA A 565 -12.39 5.77 30.07
C ALA A 565 -13.38 4.92 29.26
N GLY A 566 -13.02 3.68 28.92
CA GLY A 566 -13.94 2.75 28.26
C GLY A 566 -15.14 2.35 29.15
N ASN A 567 -14.92 2.14 30.45
CA ASN A 567 -16.00 1.84 31.41
C ASN A 567 -16.95 3.05 31.56
N ALA A 568 -16.41 4.26 31.54
CA ALA A 568 -17.21 5.48 31.52
C ALA A 568 -18.10 5.54 30.26
N LEU A 569 -17.55 5.21 29.09
CA LEU A 569 -18.32 5.13 27.84
C LEU A 569 -19.48 4.13 27.91
N ALA A 570 -19.33 3.01 28.63
CA ALA A 570 -20.43 2.06 28.83
C ALA A 570 -21.64 2.67 29.56
N HIS A 571 -21.44 3.76 30.32
CA HIS A 571 -22.52 4.49 31.02
C HIS A 571 -22.93 5.78 30.30
N LEU A 572 -22.01 6.41 29.57
CA LEU A 572 -22.24 7.67 28.86
C LEU A 572 -22.84 7.45 27.46
N GLY A 573 -22.74 6.24 26.91
CA GLY A 573 -22.97 5.89 25.50
C GLY A 573 -21.64 5.88 24.75
N ASP A 574 -21.32 4.82 24.02
CA ASP A 574 -20.03 4.70 23.33
C ASP A 574 -20.15 5.19 21.87
N PRO A 575 -19.56 6.36 21.52
CA PRO A 575 -19.75 6.95 20.18
C PRO A 575 -19.02 6.18 19.08
N ARG A 576 -18.21 5.17 19.43
CA ARG A 576 -17.55 4.30 18.45
C ARG A 576 -18.52 3.28 17.84
N PHE A 577 -19.72 3.13 18.40
CA PHE A 577 -20.71 2.14 17.98
C PHE A 577 -22.04 2.81 17.62
N ARG A 578 -22.66 2.33 16.57
CA ARG A 578 -23.90 2.87 16.01
C ARG A 578 -25.13 2.19 16.58
N GLU A 579 -25.93 2.91 17.36
CA GLU A 579 -27.21 2.40 17.89
C GLU A 579 -28.16 1.95 16.77
N ASP A 580 -28.19 2.68 15.65
CA ASP A 580 -29.04 2.38 14.48
C ASP A 580 -28.54 1.16 13.66
N ALA A 581 -27.33 0.68 13.94
CA ALA A 581 -26.69 -0.47 13.30
C ALA A 581 -26.38 -1.57 14.32
N TRP A 582 -27.25 -1.79 15.31
CA TRP A 582 -27.11 -2.83 16.35
C TRP A 582 -25.78 -2.76 17.11
N PHE A 583 -25.30 -1.54 17.36
CA PHE A 583 -24.01 -1.27 18.00
C PHE A 583 -22.82 -1.87 17.25
N LEU A 584 -22.91 -2.02 15.92
CA LEU A 584 -21.72 -2.25 15.10
C LEU A 584 -20.83 -1.00 15.08
N PRO A 585 -19.50 -1.15 14.91
CA PRO A 585 -18.57 -0.02 14.83
C PRO A 585 -18.96 1.03 13.79
N ASP A 586 -18.84 2.31 14.15
CA ASP A 586 -18.96 3.46 13.24
C ASP A 586 -17.68 3.64 12.41
N GLU A 587 -17.33 2.61 11.64
CA GLU A 587 -16.13 2.52 10.83
C GLU A 587 -16.48 1.98 9.43
N PRO A 588 -15.58 2.12 8.43
CA PRO A 588 -15.77 1.47 7.13
C PRO A 588 -16.12 -0.01 7.28
N LEU A 589 -17.05 -0.49 6.46
CA LEU A 589 -17.57 -1.86 6.51
C LEU A 589 -18.14 -2.27 7.87
N LEU A 590 -18.58 -1.33 8.71
CA LEU A 590 -19.13 -1.60 10.04
C LEU A 590 -18.13 -2.36 10.94
N GLY A 591 -16.83 -2.07 10.79
CA GLY A 591 -15.76 -2.68 11.57
C GLY A 591 -15.31 -4.07 11.10
N PHE A 592 -15.79 -4.57 9.96
CA PHE A 592 -15.21 -5.75 9.32
C PHE A 592 -13.92 -5.39 8.60
N VAL A 593 -12.82 -6.04 8.98
CA VAL A 593 -11.47 -5.83 8.43
C VAL A 593 -11.18 -6.91 7.39
N GLU A 594 -10.75 -6.51 6.20
CA GLU A 594 -10.31 -7.43 5.15
C GLU A 594 -8.94 -8.05 5.50
N ILE A 595 -8.87 -9.37 5.47
CA ILE A 595 -7.62 -10.13 5.53
C ILE A 595 -7.29 -10.60 4.11
N PRO A 596 -6.14 -10.19 3.54
CA PRO A 596 -5.83 -10.49 2.16
C PRO A 596 -5.61 -11.99 1.92
N ALA A 597 -5.98 -12.44 0.71
CA ALA A 597 -5.66 -13.79 0.26
C ALA A 597 -4.15 -14.03 0.25
N GLY A 598 -3.75 -15.28 0.42
CA GLY A 598 -2.36 -15.70 0.32
C GLY A 598 -1.85 -16.45 1.54
N PRO A 599 -0.56 -16.83 1.49
CA PRO A 599 0.01 -17.72 2.47
C PRO A 599 0.29 -17.05 3.82
N PHE A 600 0.24 -17.83 4.89
CA PHE A 600 0.71 -17.46 6.22
C PHE A 600 1.29 -18.69 6.96
N TRP A 601 2.04 -18.44 8.03
CA TRP A 601 2.59 -19.49 8.89
C TRP A 601 1.66 -19.76 10.06
N MET A 602 1.05 -20.94 10.10
CA MET A 602 0.20 -21.39 11.19
C MET A 602 0.98 -22.26 12.17
N GLY A 603 0.74 -22.06 13.47
CA GLY A 603 1.36 -22.79 14.56
C GLY A 603 2.70 -22.20 14.97
N SER A 604 3.43 -22.99 15.76
CA SER A 604 4.61 -22.55 16.46
C SER A 604 5.83 -23.45 16.21
N ASP A 605 7.00 -22.83 16.32
CA ASP A 605 8.29 -23.50 16.27
C ASP A 605 8.92 -23.37 17.66
N LYS A 606 9.19 -24.52 18.30
CA LYS A 606 9.71 -24.56 19.67
C LYS A 606 11.08 -23.90 19.82
N ALA A 607 11.82 -23.73 18.73
CA ALA A 607 13.07 -22.98 18.73
C ALA A 607 12.85 -21.47 18.87
N GLN A 608 11.75 -20.94 18.35
CA GLN A 608 11.39 -19.52 18.38
C GLN A 608 10.45 -19.18 19.53
N ASP A 609 9.57 -20.12 19.89
CA ASP A 609 8.58 -20.01 20.97
C ASP A 609 8.76 -21.19 21.94
N PRO A 610 9.58 -21.01 22.99
CA PRO A 610 9.82 -22.06 23.99
C PRO A 610 8.56 -22.50 24.75
N GLN A 611 7.51 -21.67 24.74
CA GLN A 611 6.24 -21.92 25.41
C GLN A 611 5.24 -22.70 24.53
N ALA A 612 5.63 -23.04 23.29
CA ALA A 612 4.80 -23.82 22.38
C ALA A 612 4.50 -25.24 22.92
N GLU A 613 3.20 -25.55 22.97
CA GLU A 613 2.66 -26.86 23.33
C GLU A 613 2.58 -27.79 22.11
N GLY A 614 2.46 -29.09 22.36
CA GLY A 614 2.48 -30.11 21.30
C GLY A 614 1.35 -30.01 20.28
N ASN A 615 0.20 -29.44 20.68
CA ASN A 615 -0.94 -29.25 19.78
C ASN A 615 -0.80 -28.03 18.84
N GLU A 616 0.29 -27.28 18.94
CA GLU A 616 0.60 -26.08 18.13
C GLU A 616 1.78 -26.32 17.16
N ILE A 617 2.35 -27.53 17.14
CA ILE A 617 3.60 -27.89 16.45
C ILE A 617 3.31 -29.05 15.47
N PRO A 618 3.80 -29.02 14.23
CA PRO A 618 4.81 -28.11 13.68
C PRO A 618 4.25 -26.85 13.03
N GLN A 619 4.98 -25.74 13.11
CA GLN A 619 4.72 -24.57 12.28
C GLN A 619 4.78 -24.94 10.79
N HIS A 620 3.72 -24.63 10.05
CA HIS A 620 3.57 -24.96 8.63
C HIS A 620 2.85 -23.84 7.88
N GLN A 621 2.94 -23.85 6.55
CA GLN A 621 2.36 -22.80 5.72
C GLN A 621 0.97 -23.23 5.23
N LEU A 622 0.00 -22.33 5.33
CA LEU A 622 -1.35 -22.48 4.76
C LEU A 622 -1.62 -21.31 3.83
N ASP A 623 -2.34 -21.56 2.74
CA ASP A 623 -2.84 -20.53 1.83
C ASP A 623 -4.35 -20.37 2.04
N LEU A 624 -4.76 -19.19 2.50
CA LEU A 624 -6.17 -18.88 2.77
C LEU A 624 -6.68 -17.84 1.77
N PRO A 625 -7.93 -17.96 1.30
CA PRO A 625 -8.58 -16.92 0.51
C PRO A 625 -8.70 -15.61 1.32
N ALA A 626 -9.08 -14.53 0.64
CA ALA A 626 -9.43 -13.30 1.33
C ALA A 626 -10.73 -13.52 2.11
N PHE A 627 -10.80 -12.99 3.33
CA PHE A 627 -11.98 -13.03 4.18
C PHE A 627 -12.07 -11.74 5.00
N TYR A 628 -13.20 -11.52 5.65
CA TYR A 628 -13.39 -10.35 6.51
C TYR A 628 -13.65 -10.80 7.93
N ILE A 629 -13.13 -10.09 8.92
CA ILE A 629 -13.30 -10.45 10.33
C ILE A 629 -13.49 -9.18 11.17
N ALA A 630 -14.37 -9.25 12.17
CA ALA A 630 -14.71 -8.11 13.01
C ALA A 630 -13.48 -7.61 13.79
N ARG A 631 -13.30 -6.29 13.84
CA ARG A 631 -12.18 -5.63 14.53
C ARG A 631 -12.11 -5.93 16.03
N TYR A 632 -13.28 -6.09 16.67
CA TYR A 632 -13.43 -6.39 18.09
C TYR A 632 -14.20 -7.70 18.29
N PRO A 633 -14.07 -8.36 19.47
CA PRO A 633 -15.03 -9.37 19.89
C PRO A 633 -16.44 -8.77 19.95
N VAL A 634 -17.47 -9.60 19.83
CA VAL A 634 -18.86 -9.16 19.93
C VAL A 634 -19.13 -8.60 21.32
N THR A 635 -19.72 -7.41 21.39
CA THR A 635 -19.96 -6.72 22.66
C THR A 635 -21.29 -7.09 23.30
N VAL A 636 -21.45 -6.77 24.58
CA VAL A 636 -22.72 -6.96 25.31
C VAL A 636 -23.86 -6.19 24.64
N ALA A 637 -23.64 -4.96 24.17
CA ALA A 637 -24.67 -4.17 23.47
C ALA A 637 -25.09 -4.79 22.13
N GLN A 638 -24.12 -5.28 21.36
CA GLN A 638 -24.39 -6.00 20.11
C GLN A 638 -25.23 -7.25 20.36
N PHE A 639 -24.84 -8.06 21.35
CA PHE A 639 -25.57 -9.27 21.68
C PHE A 639 -26.94 -8.98 22.32
N ARG A 640 -27.07 -7.89 23.09
CA ARG A 640 -28.36 -7.43 23.61
C ARG A 640 -29.32 -7.03 22.49
N ALA A 641 -28.83 -6.33 21.46
CA ALA A 641 -29.64 -5.97 20.31
C ALA A 641 -30.19 -7.20 19.55
N PHE A 642 -29.44 -8.31 19.55
CA PHE A 642 -29.93 -9.61 19.06
C PHE A 642 -31.06 -10.17 19.91
N VAL A 643 -30.89 -10.20 21.24
CA VAL A 643 -31.90 -10.71 22.18
C VAL A 643 -33.19 -9.87 22.13
N ASP A 644 -33.07 -8.55 22.12
CA ASP A 644 -34.21 -7.62 22.16
C ASP A 644 -35.07 -7.64 20.88
N GLN A 645 -34.47 -7.96 19.72
CA GLN A 645 -35.16 -7.90 18.42
C GLN A 645 -35.85 -9.20 17.98
N GLY A 646 -36.08 -10.13 18.91
CA GLY A 646 -37.24 -11.02 18.85
C GLY A 646 -36.96 -12.44 18.37
N GLY A 647 -36.38 -13.26 19.25
CA GLY A 647 -36.51 -14.72 19.16
C GLY A 647 -35.66 -15.53 20.15
N TYR A 648 -34.56 -14.97 20.65
CA TYR A 648 -33.59 -15.74 21.44
C TYR A 648 -33.87 -15.66 22.94
N GLU A 649 -34.34 -16.75 23.55
CA GLU A 649 -34.46 -16.85 25.00
C GLU A 649 -33.09 -17.13 25.62
N LEU A 650 -32.58 -16.16 26.38
CA LEU A 650 -31.37 -16.36 27.16
C LEU A 650 -31.62 -17.43 28.23
N GLU A 651 -30.91 -18.55 28.14
CA GLU A 651 -30.86 -19.52 29.23
C GLU A 651 -30.31 -18.91 30.54
N THR A 652 -29.50 -17.85 30.43
CA THR A 652 -29.02 -17.09 31.57
C THR A 652 -28.89 -15.60 31.25
N GLU A 653 -29.45 -14.75 32.13
CA GLU A 653 -29.26 -13.29 32.06
C GLU A 653 -27.79 -12.87 32.27
N ARG A 654 -26.92 -13.81 32.71
CA ARG A 654 -25.50 -13.55 32.95
C ARG A 654 -24.72 -13.10 31.73
N GLY A 655 -25.19 -13.44 30.53
CA GLY A 655 -24.57 -12.96 29.29
C GLY A 655 -24.70 -11.45 29.07
N LEU A 656 -25.63 -10.79 29.77
CA LEU A 656 -25.92 -9.35 29.62
C LEU A 656 -25.47 -8.48 30.80
N HIS A 657 -24.78 -9.02 31.80
CA HIS A 657 -24.41 -8.28 33.03
C HIS A 657 -23.16 -7.38 32.89
N GLY A 658 -22.39 -7.50 31.81
CA GLY A 658 -21.20 -6.67 31.58
C GLY A 658 -21.52 -5.25 31.10
N GLY A 659 -20.51 -4.38 31.08
CA GLY A 659 -20.61 -3.06 30.42
C GLY A 659 -20.93 -3.22 28.94
N GLU A 660 -21.69 -2.27 28.38
CA GLU A 660 -22.24 -2.36 27.01
C GLU A 660 -21.17 -2.59 25.92
N ASN A 661 -19.98 -2.01 26.10
CA ASN A 661 -18.84 -2.11 25.20
C ASN A 661 -17.79 -3.15 25.64
N HIS A 662 -18.10 -4.00 26.61
CA HIS A 662 -17.28 -5.17 26.96
C HIS A 662 -17.60 -6.34 26.03
N PRO A 663 -16.68 -7.28 25.82
CA PRO A 663 -16.99 -8.52 25.12
C PRO A 663 -18.10 -9.29 25.85
N VAL A 664 -19.04 -9.83 25.09
CA VAL A 664 -20.06 -10.74 25.63
C VAL A 664 -19.40 -12.04 26.08
N VAL A 665 -19.77 -12.50 27.28
CA VAL A 665 -19.33 -13.79 27.84
C VAL A 665 -20.55 -14.58 28.31
N TYR A 666 -20.36 -15.79 28.84
CA TYR A 666 -21.46 -16.72 29.13
C TYR A 666 -22.33 -17.03 27.91
N VAL A 667 -21.71 -17.08 26.73
CA VAL A 667 -22.36 -17.47 25.47
C VAL A 667 -21.82 -18.80 24.99
N SER A 668 -22.74 -19.67 24.58
CA SER A 668 -22.42 -20.97 24.01
C SER A 668 -21.99 -20.83 22.55
N TRP A 669 -21.39 -21.87 21.99
CA TRP A 669 -21.06 -21.88 20.56
C TRP A 669 -22.32 -21.76 19.69
N ARG A 670 -23.45 -22.32 20.16
CA ARG A 670 -24.76 -22.20 19.49
C ARG A 670 -25.32 -20.79 19.58
N ASP A 671 -25.21 -20.15 20.74
CA ASP A 671 -25.63 -18.75 20.93
C ASP A 671 -24.89 -17.84 19.94
N ALA A 672 -23.59 -18.09 19.78
CA ALA A 672 -22.73 -17.34 18.86
C ALA A 672 -23.11 -17.54 17.39
N LEU A 673 -23.46 -18.78 16.98
CA LEU A 673 -23.97 -19.04 15.63
C LEU A 673 -25.36 -18.44 15.38
N ALA A 674 -26.26 -18.49 16.37
CA ALA A 674 -27.58 -17.88 16.27
C ALA A 674 -27.45 -16.35 16.07
N TYR A 675 -26.55 -15.70 16.82
CA TYR A 675 -26.20 -14.30 16.60
C TYR A 675 -25.67 -14.05 15.17
N CYS A 676 -24.77 -14.91 14.67
CA CYS A 676 -24.23 -14.78 13.31
C CYS A 676 -25.33 -14.88 12.23
N GLN A 677 -26.27 -15.82 12.39
CA GLN A 677 -27.39 -15.96 11.48
C GLN A 677 -28.29 -14.73 11.51
N TRP A 678 -28.68 -14.28 12.70
CA TRP A 678 -29.47 -13.08 12.87
C TRP A 678 -28.80 -11.86 12.22
N LEU A 679 -27.50 -11.64 12.48
CA LEU A 679 -26.78 -10.50 11.92
C LEU A 679 -26.69 -10.58 10.39
N THR A 680 -26.53 -11.78 9.84
CA THR A 680 -26.57 -12.01 8.39
C THR A 680 -27.90 -11.55 7.77
N GLU A 681 -29.02 -11.93 8.39
CA GLU A 681 -30.35 -11.55 7.92
C GLU A 681 -30.58 -10.04 8.01
N ARG A 682 -30.17 -9.43 9.12
CA ARG A 682 -30.26 -7.98 9.36
C ARG A 682 -29.48 -7.20 8.32
N LEU A 683 -28.20 -7.53 8.11
CA LEU A 683 -27.35 -6.83 7.15
C LEU A 683 -27.80 -7.02 5.70
N ARG A 684 -28.41 -8.16 5.34
CA ARG A 684 -28.98 -8.36 4.00
C ARG A 684 -30.20 -7.47 3.75
N GLN A 685 -30.98 -7.16 4.78
CA GLN A 685 -32.21 -6.37 4.67
C GLN A 685 -32.00 -4.88 4.90
N TRP A 686 -30.93 -4.50 5.60
CA TRP A 686 -30.69 -3.12 5.99
C TRP A 686 -30.25 -2.24 4.80
N PRO A 687 -30.96 -1.14 4.50
CA PRO A 687 -30.64 -0.28 3.36
C PRO A 687 -29.26 0.37 3.40
N ASP A 688 -28.72 0.59 4.60
CA ASP A 688 -27.46 1.30 4.82
C ASP A 688 -26.24 0.37 4.94
N THR A 689 -26.41 -0.95 4.72
CA THR A 689 -25.28 -1.89 4.66
C THR A 689 -24.29 -1.46 3.56
N PRO A 690 -22.99 -1.26 3.88
CA PRO A 690 -21.97 -0.83 2.92
C PRO A 690 -21.93 -1.71 1.67
N THR A 691 -21.72 -1.11 0.49
CA THR A 691 -21.82 -1.80 -0.80
C THR A 691 -20.97 -3.06 -0.88
N ALA A 692 -19.70 -3.00 -0.46
CA ALA A 692 -18.81 -4.16 -0.49
C ALA A 692 -19.29 -5.29 0.43
N LEU A 693 -19.78 -4.97 1.64
CA LEU A 693 -20.33 -5.97 2.57
C LEU A 693 -21.63 -6.58 2.02
N ARG A 694 -22.48 -5.76 1.40
CA ARG A 694 -23.71 -6.22 0.74
C ARG A 694 -23.42 -7.19 -0.40
N GLU A 695 -22.45 -6.88 -1.26
CA GLU A 695 -22.05 -7.74 -2.36
C GLU A 695 -21.52 -9.09 -1.87
N LEU A 696 -20.69 -9.09 -0.81
CA LEU A 696 -20.21 -10.33 -0.18
C LEU A 696 -21.38 -11.19 0.34
N LEU A 697 -22.33 -10.59 1.04
CA LEU A 697 -23.48 -11.30 1.60
C LEU A 697 -24.49 -11.79 0.54
N GLN A 698 -24.55 -11.13 -0.62
CA GLN A 698 -25.38 -11.53 -1.77
C GLN A 698 -24.74 -12.66 -2.59
N ASN A 699 -23.41 -12.69 -2.67
CA ASN A 699 -22.64 -13.70 -3.42
C ASN A 699 -22.38 -14.98 -2.60
N GLY A 700 -23.32 -15.36 -1.73
CA GLY A 700 -23.22 -16.58 -0.91
C GLY A 700 -22.37 -16.46 0.35
N GLY A 701 -21.93 -15.25 0.73
CA GLY A 701 -21.32 -14.98 2.02
C GLY A 701 -22.35 -14.90 3.15
N CYS A 702 -21.94 -15.33 4.34
CA CYS A 702 -22.68 -15.23 5.60
C CYS A 702 -21.75 -14.69 6.69
N ILE A 703 -22.33 -14.03 7.69
CA ILE A 703 -21.65 -13.83 8.96
C ILE A 703 -21.57 -15.19 9.67
N THR A 704 -20.41 -15.56 10.17
CA THR A 704 -20.16 -16.82 10.90
C THR A 704 -19.00 -16.66 11.88
N LEU A 705 -18.66 -17.71 12.63
CA LEU A 705 -17.44 -17.76 13.44
C LEU A 705 -16.22 -17.99 12.55
N PRO A 706 -15.05 -17.37 12.82
CA PRO A 706 -13.84 -17.66 12.06
C PRO A 706 -13.43 -19.13 12.23
N SER A 707 -12.77 -19.71 11.23
CA SER A 707 -11.99 -20.92 11.46
C SER A 707 -10.80 -20.62 12.36
N GLU A 708 -10.23 -21.65 12.98
CA GLU A 708 -8.99 -21.50 13.74
C GLU A 708 -7.85 -20.92 12.89
N ALA A 709 -7.77 -21.32 11.62
CA ALA A 709 -6.75 -20.82 10.69
C ALA A 709 -7.00 -19.36 10.29
N GLU A 710 -8.26 -18.97 10.02
CA GLU A 710 -8.64 -17.58 9.77
C GLU A 710 -8.31 -16.69 10.97
N TRP A 711 -8.68 -17.14 12.17
CA TRP A 711 -8.40 -16.43 13.41
C TRP A 711 -6.90 -16.21 13.62
N GLU A 712 -6.09 -17.27 13.45
CA GLU A 712 -4.64 -17.17 13.65
C GLU A 712 -3.99 -16.26 12.61
N LYS A 713 -4.38 -16.37 11.33
CA LYS A 713 -3.89 -15.46 10.28
C LYS A 713 -4.23 -14.01 10.63
N ALA A 714 -5.47 -13.74 11.06
CA ALA A 714 -5.90 -12.39 11.42
C ALA A 714 -5.15 -11.81 12.64
N ALA A 715 -4.77 -12.66 13.60
CA ALA A 715 -4.02 -12.27 14.78
C ALA A 715 -2.53 -12.02 14.47
N ARG A 716 -1.90 -12.92 13.72
CA ARG A 716 -0.45 -13.00 13.54
C ARG A 716 0.06 -12.28 12.28
N GLY A 717 -0.73 -12.22 11.22
CA GLY A 717 -0.25 -11.78 9.91
C GLY A 717 0.48 -12.87 9.12
N HIS A 718 1.33 -12.46 8.18
CA HIS A 718 2.06 -13.37 7.28
C HIS A 718 3.39 -13.87 7.86
N ASP A 719 3.85 -13.30 8.97
CA ASP A 719 5.12 -13.63 9.61
C ASP A 719 4.94 -14.63 10.77
N LYS A 720 6.00 -14.83 11.53
CA LYS A 720 6.08 -15.84 12.60
C LYS A 720 5.93 -15.23 14.01
N ARG A 721 5.28 -14.07 14.15
CA ARG A 721 5.17 -13.35 15.44
C ARG A 721 4.37 -14.10 16.51
N ILE A 722 4.87 -14.14 17.75
CA ILE A 722 4.22 -14.89 18.84
C ILE A 722 2.93 -14.22 19.33
N TYR A 723 2.89 -12.89 19.37
CA TYR A 723 1.75 -12.06 19.74
C TYR A 723 1.39 -11.14 18.56
N PRO A 724 0.17 -10.55 18.52
CA PRO A 724 -0.25 -9.69 17.41
C PRO A 724 0.72 -8.54 17.11
N TRP A 725 1.35 -7.98 18.14
CA TRP A 725 2.28 -6.87 18.06
C TRP A 725 3.76 -7.25 17.87
N GLY A 726 4.14 -8.53 18.03
CA GLY A 726 5.54 -8.94 17.97
C GLY A 726 5.84 -10.22 18.74
N ASN A 727 7.12 -10.44 19.07
CA ASN A 727 7.56 -11.64 19.79
C ASN A 727 7.65 -11.43 21.30
N ASP A 728 7.86 -10.20 21.73
CA ASP A 728 8.04 -9.85 23.12
C ASP A 728 6.69 -9.49 23.77
N PHE A 729 6.41 -10.13 24.89
CA PHE A 729 5.20 -9.84 25.65
C PHE A 729 5.30 -8.44 26.28
N ASP A 730 4.22 -7.67 26.14
CA ASP A 730 4.03 -6.39 26.83
C ASP A 730 2.69 -6.45 27.58
N VAL A 731 2.73 -6.17 28.88
CA VAL A 731 1.57 -6.20 29.77
C VAL A 731 0.54 -5.12 29.44
N ASP A 732 0.96 -4.02 28.81
CA ASP A 732 0.09 -2.91 28.44
C ASP A 732 -0.65 -3.16 27.10
N TYR A 733 -0.41 -4.30 26.45
CA TYR A 733 -0.87 -4.60 25.09
C TYR A 733 -1.98 -5.67 25.05
N ALA A 734 -2.27 -6.33 26.18
CA ALA A 734 -3.40 -7.24 26.29
C ALA A 734 -3.98 -7.24 27.71
N ASN A 735 -5.26 -7.57 27.83
CA ASN A 735 -5.87 -7.86 29.14
C ASN A 735 -5.63 -9.33 29.50
N VAL A 736 -4.59 -9.58 30.29
CA VAL A 736 -4.21 -10.90 30.82
C VAL A 736 -4.06 -10.82 32.34
N LYS A 737 -3.77 -11.96 32.99
CA LYS A 737 -3.60 -12.01 34.45
C LYS A 737 -2.53 -11.03 34.95
N GLU A 738 -1.44 -10.86 34.21
CA GLU A 738 -0.33 -9.96 34.52
C GLU A 738 -0.75 -8.48 34.54
N THR A 739 -1.78 -8.11 33.77
CA THR A 739 -2.31 -6.74 33.71
C THR A 739 -3.04 -6.35 35.00
N GLY A 740 -3.49 -7.33 35.79
CA GLY A 740 -4.07 -7.10 37.12
C GLY A 740 -5.51 -6.57 37.13
N ILE A 741 -6.22 -6.53 35.99
CA ILE A 741 -7.61 -6.05 35.91
C ILE A 741 -8.58 -7.06 36.53
N GLY A 742 -8.37 -8.37 36.30
CA GLY A 742 -9.17 -9.44 36.92
C GLY A 742 -10.60 -9.60 36.39
N ALA A 743 -10.95 -8.90 35.31
CA ALA A 743 -12.23 -8.99 34.61
C ALA A 743 -12.05 -8.58 33.14
N THR A 744 -13.11 -8.75 32.33
CA THR A 744 -13.11 -8.24 30.95
C THR A 744 -12.98 -6.72 30.94
N SER A 745 -12.40 -6.19 29.86
CA SER A 745 -12.24 -4.75 29.64
C SER A 745 -13.04 -4.30 28.42
N PRO A 746 -13.38 -3.00 28.33
CA PRO A 746 -13.96 -2.41 27.12
C PRO A 746 -13.10 -2.73 25.89
N VAL A 747 -13.73 -3.13 24.78
CA VAL A 747 -13.01 -3.52 23.57
C VAL A 747 -12.19 -2.35 23.01
N GLY A 748 -10.93 -2.61 22.66
CA GLY A 748 -9.98 -1.62 22.17
C GLY A 748 -9.26 -0.78 23.24
N ALA A 749 -9.33 -1.16 24.53
CA ALA A 749 -8.60 -0.47 25.61
C ALA A 749 -7.06 -0.67 25.55
N PHE A 750 -6.61 -1.56 24.67
CA PHE A 750 -5.21 -1.95 24.47
C PHE A 750 -4.75 -1.59 23.05
N PRO A 751 -4.59 -0.30 22.71
CA PRO A 751 -4.25 0.14 21.35
C PRO A 751 -2.89 -0.38 20.86
N GLY A 752 -1.94 -0.63 21.76
CA GLY A 752 -0.66 -1.28 21.43
C GLY A 752 -0.82 -2.74 21.00
N GLY A 753 -1.89 -3.40 21.44
CA GLY A 753 -2.21 -4.80 21.16
C GLY A 753 -2.71 -5.11 19.75
N VAL A 754 -2.64 -4.14 18.84
CA VAL A 754 -3.20 -4.23 17.50
C VAL A 754 -2.49 -5.28 16.65
N SER A 755 -3.25 -6.08 15.90
CA SER A 755 -2.71 -7.02 14.92
C SER A 755 -2.16 -6.31 13.68
N PRO A 756 -1.37 -6.99 12.81
CA PRO A 756 -0.86 -6.41 11.56
C PRO A 756 -1.94 -5.88 10.62
N PHE A 757 -3.17 -6.38 10.78
CA PHE A 757 -4.32 -6.01 9.97
C PHE A 757 -5.25 -5.02 10.66
N GLY A 758 -4.97 -4.60 11.91
CA GLY A 758 -5.77 -3.60 12.61
C GLY A 758 -6.81 -4.15 13.60
N LEU A 759 -6.82 -5.47 13.85
CA LEU A 759 -7.70 -6.09 14.84
C LEU A 759 -7.20 -5.83 16.27
N LEU A 760 -8.13 -5.65 17.21
CA LEU A 760 -7.84 -5.43 18.61
C LEU A 760 -8.40 -6.57 19.46
N ASP A 761 -7.81 -6.73 20.64
CA ASP A 761 -8.16 -7.77 21.61
C ASP A 761 -8.04 -9.19 21.05
N MET A 762 -7.15 -9.42 20.08
CA MET A 762 -6.82 -10.77 19.59
C MET A 762 -6.06 -11.58 20.66
N SER A 763 -5.43 -10.91 21.62
CA SER A 763 -4.73 -11.51 22.75
C SER A 763 -5.34 -11.02 24.06
N GLY A 764 -5.77 -11.95 24.91
CA GLY A 764 -6.39 -11.67 26.21
C GLY A 764 -7.88 -11.31 26.11
N ASN A 765 -8.38 -10.64 27.14
CA ASN A 765 -9.78 -10.28 27.36
C ASN A 765 -10.71 -11.52 27.48
N VAL A 766 -11.04 -12.20 26.38
CA VAL A 766 -11.89 -13.40 26.34
C VAL A 766 -11.37 -14.44 25.34
N TRP A 767 -11.58 -15.72 25.64
CA TRP A 767 -11.41 -16.77 24.65
C TRP A 767 -12.50 -16.63 23.60
N GLU A 768 -12.14 -16.81 22.32
CA GLU A 768 -13.07 -16.64 21.21
C GLU A 768 -13.45 -18.00 20.59
N TRP A 769 -14.74 -18.27 20.47
CA TRP A 769 -15.26 -19.40 19.72
C TRP A 769 -14.81 -19.35 18.26
N THR A 770 -14.32 -20.49 17.76
CA THR A 770 -14.12 -20.73 16.32
C THR A 770 -15.12 -21.78 15.82
N ARG A 771 -15.30 -21.87 14.50
CA ARG A 771 -16.11 -22.95 13.92
C ARG A 771 -15.36 -24.28 13.82
N SER A 772 -14.04 -24.29 13.94
CA SER A 772 -13.22 -25.50 13.79
C SER A 772 -13.42 -26.53 14.91
N HIS A 773 -13.49 -27.80 14.51
CA HIS A 773 -13.27 -28.94 15.41
C HIS A 773 -11.82 -28.98 15.85
N TYR A 774 -11.61 -29.44 17.07
CA TYR A 774 -10.28 -29.75 17.56
C TYR A 774 -9.82 -31.09 16.98
N GLU A 775 -8.95 -30.99 15.98
CA GLU A 775 -8.26 -32.11 15.35
C GLU A 775 -6.76 -32.10 15.64
N GLU A 776 -6.10 -33.22 15.33
CA GLU A 776 -4.64 -33.34 15.39
C GLU A 776 -3.96 -32.27 14.51
N TYR A 777 -2.73 -31.92 14.92
CA TYR A 777 -1.90 -30.92 14.25
C TYR A 777 -0.84 -31.63 13.38
N PRO A 778 -0.45 -31.13 12.18
CA PRO A 778 -0.77 -29.81 11.60
C PRO A 778 -2.22 -29.65 11.14
N TYR A 779 -2.65 -28.39 11.02
CA TYR A 779 -3.96 -28.05 10.47
C TYR A 779 -4.01 -28.43 8.98
N VAL A 780 -5.11 -29.06 8.56
CA VAL A 780 -5.32 -29.48 7.17
C VAL A 780 -6.57 -28.78 6.64
N LEU A 781 -6.42 -28.10 5.50
CA LEU A 781 -7.55 -27.49 4.80
C LEU A 781 -8.50 -28.56 4.27
N ASP A 782 -9.80 -28.29 4.37
CA ASP A 782 -10.88 -29.12 3.81
C ASP A 782 -10.95 -30.56 4.33
N ASP A 783 -10.46 -30.85 5.54
CA ASP A 783 -10.53 -32.18 6.17
C ASP A 783 -11.84 -32.44 6.92
N GLY A 784 -12.80 -31.53 6.84
CA GLY A 784 -14.11 -31.61 7.50
C GLY A 784 -14.16 -30.99 8.89
N ARG A 785 -13.06 -30.46 9.43
CA ARG A 785 -13.07 -29.80 10.76
C ARG A 785 -13.93 -28.53 10.82
N GLU A 786 -14.33 -27.97 9.68
CA GLU A 786 -15.18 -26.77 9.61
C GLU A 786 -16.69 -27.11 9.50
N ASP A 787 -17.08 -28.39 9.58
CA ASP A 787 -18.47 -28.82 9.47
C ASP A 787 -19.32 -28.40 10.68
N LEU A 788 -20.24 -27.45 10.45
CA LEU A 788 -21.16 -26.96 11.48
C LEU A 788 -22.22 -28.01 11.88
N THR A 789 -22.44 -29.04 11.07
CA THR A 789 -23.45 -30.08 11.28
C THR A 789 -22.95 -31.29 12.08
N ALA A 790 -21.65 -31.31 12.42
CA ALA A 790 -21.06 -32.39 13.19
C ALA A 790 -21.72 -32.55 14.57
N SER A 791 -21.65 -33.77 15.11
CA SER A 791 -22.30 -34.10 16.38
C SER A 791 -21.80 -33.23 17.53
N ASP A 792 -22.64 -32.94 18.52
CA ASP A 792 -22.28 -32.14 19.72
C ASP A 792 -21.15 -32.75 20.58
N LYS A 793 -20.66 -33.94 20.25
CA LYS A 793 -19.53 -34.60 20.92
C LYS A 793 -18.17 -34.16 20.38
N VAL A 794 -18.14 -33.39 19.29
CA VAL A 794 -16.88 -32.86 18.75
C VAL A 794 -16.37 -31.74 19.63
N TRP A 795 -15.07 -31.73 19.85
CA TRP A 795 -14.42 -30.66 20.61
C TRP A 795 -14.29 -29.44 19.70
N ARG A 796 -14.60 -28.24 20.20
CA ARG A 796 -14.52 -26.98 19.43
C ARG A 796 -13.35 -26.16 19.91
N VAL A 797 -12.66 -25.52 18.98
CA VAL A 797 -11.46 -24.74 19.27
C VAL A 797 -11.80 -23.34 19.79
N LEU A 798 -11.04 -22.91 20.79
CA LEU A 798 -10.99 -21.56 21.35
C LEU A 798 -9.62 -20.93 21.09
N ARG A 799 -9.59 -19.64 20.75
CA ARG A 799 -8.36 -18.87 20.51
C ARG A 799 -8.31 -17.57 21.32
N GLY A 800 -7.12 -16.99 21.47
CA GLY A 800 -6.91 -15.65 22.03
C GLY A 800 -6.50 -15.55 23.50
N GLY A 801 -6.78 -16.54 24.35
CA GLY A 801 -6.56 -16.40 25.80
C GLY A 801 -7.69 -15.62 26.47
N SER A 802 -7.58 -15.29 27.77
CA SER A 802 -8.55 -14.41 28.44
C SER A 802 -7.92 -13.66 29.61
N CYS A 803 -8.62 -12.69 30.18
CA CYS A 803 -8.17 -11.88 31.32
C CYS A 803 -7.81 -12.66 32.60
N TYR A 804 -8.18 -13.95 32.69
CA TYR A 804 -7.91 -14.79 33.86
C TYR A 804 -6.65 -15.65 33.73
N PHE A 805 -6.09 -15.78 32.52
CA PHE A 805 -4.92 -16.60 32.26
C PHE A 805 -3.68 -15.74 31.99
N ASP A 806 -2.51 -16.35 32.12
CA ASP A 806 -1.24 -15.70 31.89
C ASP A 806 -0.98 -15.42 30.40
N ALA A 807 0.06 -14.63 30.14
CA ALA A 807 0.51 -14.25 28.81
C ALA A 807 0.77 -15.45 27.89
N ALA A 808 1.18 -16.61 28.44
CA ALA A 808 1.46 -17.82 27.67
C ALA A 808 0.23 -18.33 26.92
N THR A 809 -0.96 -18.07 27.45
CA THR A 809 -2.23 -18.44 26.81
C THR A 809 -2.73 -17.44 25.77
N ALA A 810 -2.17 -16.22 25.77
CA ALA A 810 -2.56 -15.14 24.85
C ALA A 810 -1.72 -15.12 23.57
N ARG A 811 -0.82 -16.09 23.36
CA ARG A 811 -0.02 -16.21 22.14
C ARG A 811 -0.91 -16.53 20.94
N CYS A 812 -0.57 -15.99 19.77
CA CYS A 812 -1.27 -16.24 18.51
C CYS A 812 -1.47 -17.71 18.15
N PRO A 813 -0.55 -18.68 18.35
CA PRO A 813 -0.74 -20.08 17.99
C PRO A 813 -1.42 -20.91 19.10
N ARG A 814 -1.71 -20.33 20.28
CA ARG A 814 -2.26 -21.06 21.42
C ARG A 814 -3.64 -21.62 21.11
N ARG A 815 -3.77 -22.95 21.11
CA ARG A 815 -5.04 -23.65 20.86
C ARG A 815 -5.64 -24.21 22.14
N ASN A 816 -6.80 -23.71 22.54
CA ASN A 816 -7.60 -24.32 23.59
C ASN A 816 -8.84 -24.97 22.97
N PHE A 817 -9.54 -25.82 23.70
CA PHE A 817 -10.72 -26.51 23.20
C PHE A 817 -11.68 -26.88 24.32
N ILE A 818 -12.95 -27.07 23.97
CA ILE A 818 -13.93 -27.65 24.88
C ILE A 818 -14.73 -28.75 24.18
N ASP A 819 -15.22 -29.69 24.96
CA ASP A 819 -15.91 -30.89 24.50
C ASP A 819 -17.42 -30.75 24.32
N LEU A 820 -18.01 -29.60 24.70
CA LEU A 820 -19.47 -29.41 24.74
C LEU A 820 -19.87 -28.02 24.17
N PRO A 821 -20.65 -27.94 23.07
CA PRO A 821 -20.97 -26.67 22.41
C PRO A 821 -22.01 -25.81 23.15
N TYR A 822 -22.61 -26.33 24.22
CA TYR A 822 -23.64 -25.67 25.04
C TYR A 822 -23.10 -25.03 26.33
N VAL A 823 -21.81 -25.19 26.62
CA VAL A 823 -21.21 -24.62 27.83
C VAL A 823 -21.06 -23.10 27.70
N ARG A 824 -21.21 -22.42 28.83
CA ARG A 824 -21.18 -20.97 28.96
C ARG A 824 -20.27 -20.59 30.12
N TYR A 825 -19.17 -19.91 29.84
CA TYR A 825 -18.20 -19.48 30.86
C TYR A 825 -18.01 -17.97 30.83
N ASN A 826 -17.64 -17.39 31.97
CA ASN A 826 -17.37 -15.95 32.15
C ASN A 826 -16.12 -15.43 31.41
N LEU A 827 -15.44 -16.31 30.68
CA LEU A 827 -14.17 -16.05 30.02
C LEU A 827 -14.21 -16.43 28.53
N ILE A 828 -15.36 -16.88 28.02
CA ILE A 828 -15.55 -17.28 26.63
C ILE A 828 -16.59 -16.37 26.00
N GLY A 829 -16.16 -15.67 24.95
CA GLY A 829 -16.99 -14.90 24.02
C GLY A 829 -16.75 -15.38 22.59
N PHE A 830 -16.92 -14.47 21.63
CA PHE A 830 -16.67 -14.78 20.23
C PHE A 830 -16.47 -13.52 19.40
N ARG A 831 -15.97 -13.74 18.18
CA ARG A 831 -15.82 -12.74 17.12
C ARG A 831 -16.43 -13.31 15.86
N VAL A 832 -16.87 -12.44 14.96
CA VAL A 832 -17.53 -12.84 13.72
C VAL A 832 -16.67 -12.54 12.50
N ALA A 833 -16.82 -13.37 11.47
CA ALA A 833 -16.18 -13.26 10.17
C ALA A 833 -17.21 -13.38 9.04
N VAL A 834 -16.85 -12.92 7.84
CA VAL A 834 -17.60 -13.14 6.60
C VAL A 834 -16.93 -14.26 5.84
N ALA A 835 -17.63 -15.39 5.69
CA ALA A 835 -17.17 -16.56 4.96
C ALA A 835 -18.33 -17.17 4.14
N PRO A 836 -18.08 -18.12 3.22
CA PRO A 836 -19.15 -18.81 2.51
C PRO A 836 -20.17 -19.45 3.47
N CYS A 837 -21.47 -19.35 3.16
CA CYS A 837 -22.53 -19.92 3.99
C CYS A 837 -22.41 -21.46 4.07
N LEU A 838 -22.13 -21.98 5.26
CA LEU A 838 -22.12 -23.42 5.55
C LEU A 838 -23.49 -23.90 6.05
N PRO A 839 -23.88 -25.16 5.78
CA PRO A 839 -25.15 -25.71 6.28
C PRO A 839 -25.15 -25.76 7.80
N LEU A 840 -26.25 -25.31 8.41
CA LEU A 840 -26.44 -25.32 9.86
C LEU A 840 -26.96 -26.70 10.35
N PRO A 841 -26.68 -27.09 11.60
CA PRO A 841 -27.15 -28.35 12.17
C PRO A 841 -28.68 -28.48 12.16
N SER A 842 -29.19 -29.66 11.82
CA SER A 842 -30.63 -29.96 11.69
C SER A 842 -31.35 -30.00 13.05
N GLY A 843 -31.86 -28.84 13.44
CA GLY A 843 -32.75 -28.61 14.60
C GLY A 843 -33.24 -27.15 14.68
N SER A 844 -32.99 -26.38 13.61
CA SER A 844 -33.10 -24.92 13.55
C SER A 844 -34.53 -24.39 13.35
N SER A 845 -35.56 -25.18 13.66
CA SER A 845 -36.92 -24.65 13.77
C SER A 845 -37.16 -23.96 15.13
N ASP A 846 -36.27 -24.19 16.10
CA ASP A 846 -36.32 -23.63 17.46
C ASP A 846 -34.98 -22.98 17.89
N LEU A 847 -34.24 -22.34 16.95
CA LEU A 847 -33.09 -21.47 17.26
C LEU A 847 -33.43 -20.00 17.05
#